data_AF-A0AA37QZC3-F1
#
_entry.id   AF-A0AA37QZC3-F1
#
_cell.length_a   1.000
_cell.length_b   1.000
_cell.length_c   1.000
_cell.angle_alpha   90.00
_cell.angle_beta   90.00
_cell.angle_gamma   90.00
#
_symmetry.space_group_name_H-M   'P 1'
#
loop_
_entity.id
_entity.type
_entity.pdbx_description
1 polymer ?
#
loop_
_entity_poly.entity_id
_entity_poly.type
_entity_poly.pdbx_seq_one_letter_code
_entity_poly.pdbx_strand_id
1 'polypeptide(L)'
;MSLRPTLAGCVLAGLLAALAVTEAAAQFGAAPPLQISWEVRNRFRLFREERDFLLHVESTRDRSILAAEQGLGIQSDGRGWARNVVNRLCIDLAGRVNEPCTRDNVKESYLTPIDHPVTARLTGPVPVGATCAWSFDDGDGPQTSTFDCAEPVNLRVRYGRQTVASVDVTSPDGTRQVSTGIQVRDVFIAGLGDSIAAGEGNPDRPVALADDGFCFRSYLGGPTAQYYRPSRAGFKGGRACEAPDTLQNWQKYGAVWFNAACHRSLYSYQTRTALALAVRYPHVAVTYLPLACTGATIADGLFGSQRARECVPGRSVATCAGGVNGQLGELREALTAAKRRQPDRRLDLVLLSIGANDINFSGLVADVIVDTPTERTLFKRSGVIGSVEESRSELARDLPQGFAKLREALKPLVGDLSHVIYTSYGNPALSGPGTPCPGGPAGFEVHPSFNANPQRLANVAGFVENEFLPALRGLAQCTAGVLCRDPRSERMSFVDTHQPAFAQHGFCARSPQDPPFDRECFSANGDSFDPNIVSAANEPLSCGRGASEYRPYLPRARWIRDANDSYFSAMTYPQGLPAAMQPSDIHDASWGVLSAVYGGAVHPTAEGHAAMADAAFPAAAEVLNLDAAEPSISSQPLPPAGAVRE
;
A
#
# COMPACT_ATOMS: atom_id res chain seq x y z
N MET A 1 -78.75 -11.30 28.02
CA MET A 1 -79.15 -12.53 27.29
C MET A 1 -77.89 -13.10 26.66
N SER A 2 -77.24 -14.07 27.34
CA SER A 2 -77.38 -15.54 27.15
C SER A 2 -76.83 -16.00 25.80
N LEU A 3 -75.95 -17.00 25.65
CA LEU A 3 -75.56 -18.11 26.53
C LEU A 3 -74.24 -18.74 25.99
N ARG A 4 -73.40 -19.23 26.92
CA ARG A 4 -72.25 -20.15 26.68
C ARG A 4 -72.73 -21.56 26.27
N PRO A 5 -71.85 -22.54 25.95
CA PRO A 5 -71.25 -23.40 27.01
C PRO A 5 -69.82 -23.95 26.69
N THR A 6 -68.93 -24.07 27.70
CA THR A 6 -68.35 -25.34 28.28
C THR A 6 -67.12 -25.92 27.54
N LEU A 7 -66.10 -26.55 28.12
CA LEU A 7 -65.69 -27.03 29.47
C LEU A 7 -64.20 -27.45 29.30
N ALA A 8 -63.24 -27.12 30.17
CA ALA A 8 -62.71 -27.91 31.30
C ALA A 8 -61.36 -27.24 31.66
N GLY A 9 -60.86 -27.07 32.90
CA GLY A 9 -61.04 -27.85 34.12
C GLY A 9 -59.75 -28.64 34.41
N CYS A 10 -58.77 -28.03 35.12
CA CYS A 10 -57.92 -28.62 36.18
C CYS A 10 -56.58 -27.88 36.42
N VAL A 11 -56.54 -27.16 37.55
CA VAL A 11 -55.53 -27.10 38.64
C VAL A 11 -54.10 -27.60 38.37
N LEU A 12 -53.09 -26.78 38.71
CA LEU A 12 -51.92 -27.25 39.49
C LEU A 12 -51.12 -26.13 40.18
N ALA A 13 -50.63 -26.50 41.35
CA ALA A 13 -50.04 -25.68 42.41
C ALA A 13 -48.60 -25.21 42.14
N GLY A 14 -48.29 -24.03 42.67
CA GLY A 14 -47.17 -23.76 43.59
C GLY A 14 -45.73 -24.04 43.17
N LEU A 15 -44.92 -22.97 43.09
CA LEU A 15 -43.55 -22.93 43.62
C LEU A 15 -43.05 -21.47 43.72
N LEU A 16 -42.90 -21.01 44.97
CA LEU A 16 -42.14 -19.81 45.34
C LEU A 16 -40.65 -20.14 45.23
N ALA A 17 -39.94 -19.55 44.27
CA ALA A 17 -38.48 -19.57 44.22
C ALA A 17 -37.93 -18.26 44.80
N ALA A 18 -37.06 -18.38 45.80
CA ALA A 18 -36.31 -17.27 46.37
C ALA A 18 -35.32 -16.71 45.32
N LEU A 19 -35.44 -15.43 45.00
CA LEU A 19 -34.45 -14.69 44.22
C LEU A 19 -33.24 -14.41 45.11
N ALA A 20 -32.15 -15.14 44.89
CA ALA A 20 -30.85 -14.78 45.45
C ALA A 20 -30.34 -13.53 44.72
N VAL A 21 -30.20 -12.43 45.46
CA VAL A 21 -29.49 -11.23 44.99
C VAL A 21 -28.01 -11.58 44.99
N THR A 22 -27.42 -11.78 43.81
CA THR A 22 -25.97 -11.87 43.66
C THR A 22 -25.38 -10.47 43.70
N GLU A 23 -24.72 -10.12 44.79
CA GLU A 23 -23.82 -8.97 44.85
C GLU A 23 -22.70 -9.20 43.82
N ALA A 24 -22.74 -8.45 42.73
CA ALA A 24 -21.64 -8.37 41.78
C ALA A 24 -20.51 -7.58 42.45
N ALA A 25 -19.58 -8.28 43.11
CA ALA A 25 -18.32 -7.71 43.51
C ALA A 25 -17.56 -7.28 42.24
N ALA A 26 -17.38 -5.97 42.05
CA ALA A 26 -16.45 -5.43 41.09
C ALA A 26 -15.03 -5.90 41.47
N GLN A 27 -14.51 -6.90 40.76
CA GLN A 27 -13.09 -7.25 40.82
C GLN A 27 -12.31 -6.08 40.21
N PHE A 28 -11.81 -5.17 41.07
CA PHE A 28 -10.64 -4.37 40.72
C PHE A 28 -9.51 -5.36 40.46
N GLY A 29 -9.18 -5.58 39.18
CA GLY A 29 -8.02 -6.38 38.79
C GLY A 29 -6.79 -5.84 39.52
N ALA A 30 -6.07 -6.72 40.21
CA ALA A 30 -4.80 -6.37 40.84
C ALA A 30 -3.90 -5.67 39.81
N ALA A 31 -3.25 -4.57 40.22
CA ALA A 31 -2.30 -3.88 39.35
C ALA A 31 -1.26 -4.90 38.83
N PRO A 32 -0.90 -4.87 37.53
CA PRO A 32 0.05 -5.83 36.96
C PRO A 32 1.37 -5.80 37.74
N PRO A 33 2.03 -6.94 37.93
CA PRO A 33 3.28 -7.00 38.68
C PRO A 33 4.36 -6.12 38.02
N LEU A 34 5.33 -5.72 38.83
CA LEU A 34 6.48 -4.96 38.37
C LEU A 34 7.22 -5.76 37.28
N GLN A 35 7.39 -5.19 36.09
CA GLN A 35 7.97 -5.87 34.93
C GLN A 35 8.74 -4.90 34.04
N ILE A 36 9.74 -5.42 33.32
CA ILE A 36 10.43 -4.68 32.26
C ILE A 36 9.63 -4.85 30.96
N SER A 37 9.15 -3.73 30.40
CA SER A 37 8.60 -3.66 29.05
C SER A 37 9.65 -3.08 28.12
N TRP A 38 9.73 -3.57 26.88
CA TRP A 38 10.65 -3.03 25.89
C TRP A 38 9.99 -2.99 24.53
N GLU A 39 10.53 -2.16 23.64
CA GLU A 39 10.13 -2.11 22.24
C GLU A 39 11.31 -1.71 21.37
N VAL A 40 11.27 -2.14 20.12
CA VAL A 40 12.18 -1.68 19.08
C VAL A 40 11.78 -0.26 18.67
N ARG A 41 12.76 0.60 18.49
CA ARG A 41 12.59 1.97 17.98
C ARG A 41 12.64 1.98 16.46
N ASN A 42 11.87 2.87 15.84
CA ASN A 42 11.80 3.01 14.37
C ASN A 42 11.73 1.66 13.63
N ARG A 43 10.71 0.86 14.00
CA ARG A 43 10.56 -0.57 13.64
C ARG A 43 10.47 -0.81 12.14
N PHE A 44 9.94 0.15 11.40
CA PHE A 44 9.86 0.06 9.96
C PHE A 44 11.14 0.59 9.32
N ARG A 45 12.04 -0.34 8.92
CA ARG A 45 13.41 0.02 8.61
C ARG A 45 13.57 0.87 7.34
N LEU A 46 12.53 0.94 6.50
CA LEU A 46 12.55 1.79 5.31
C LEU A 46 12.64 3.29 5.66
N PHE A 47 12.08 3.74 6.80
CA PHE A 47 12.07 5.15 7.20
C PHE A 47 13.35 5.56 7.92
N ARG A 48 14.08 6.55 7.41
CA ARG A 48 15.35 6.99 8.01
C ARG A 48 15.21 7.70 9.35
N GLU A 49 14.03 8.19 9.66
CA GLU A 49 13.80 8.98 10.87
C GLU A 49 12.61 8.42 11.67
N GLU A 50 12.82 8.23 12.97
CA GLU A 50 11.82 7.69 13.89
C GLU A 50 10.51 8.49 13.91
N ARG A 51 10.57 9.82 13.71
CA ARG A 51 9.36 10.66 13.66
C ARG A 51 8.38 10.23 12.57
N ASP A 52 8.89 9.74 11.44
CA ASP A 52 8.06 9.31 10.31
C ASP A 52 7.36 8.00 10.66
N PHE A 53 8.01 7.13 11.45
CA PHE A 53 7.39 5.92 11.99
C PHE A 53 6.37 6.22 13.09
N LEU A 54 6.69 7.13 14.02
CA LEU A 54 5.80 7.49 15.14
C LEU A 54 4.46 8.06 14.67
N LEU A 55 4.43 8.79 13.54
CA LEU A 55 3.18 9.23 12.91
C LEU A 55 2.22 8.05 12.65
N HIS A 56 2.73 6.90 12.25
CA HIS A 56 1.92 5.71 12.00
C HIS A 56 1.55 4.96 13.28
N VAL A 57 2.43 4.94 14.28
CA VAL A 57 2.12 4.39 15.60
C VAL A 57 0.95 5.17 16.23
N GLU A 58 0.97 6.49 16.16
CA GLU A 58 -0.10 7.34 16.70
C GLU A 58 -1.40 7.22 15.89
N SER A 59 -1.33 7.24 14.57
CA SER A 59 -2.53 7.22 13.70
C SER A 59 -3.24 5.87 13.64
N THR A 60 -2.53 4.76 13.87
CA THR A 60 -3.07 3.38 13.77
C THR A 60 -3.46 2.79 15.12
N ARG A 61 -3.24 3.50 16.24
CA ARG A 61 -3.58 3.01 17.58
C ARG A 61 -5.06 2.63 17.65
N ASP A 62 -5.33 1.34 17.85
CA ASP A 62 -6.67 0.73 17.93
C ASP A 62 -7.56 0.95 16.68
N ARG A 63 -6.95 1.20 15.52
CA ARG A 63 -7.63 1.47 14.24
C ARG A 63 -7.18 0.48 13.16
N SER A 64 -8.01 0.33 12.14
CA SER A 64 -7.60 -0.35 10.90
C SER A 64 -6.65 0.55 10.09
N ILE A 65 -5.94 -0.03 9.13
CA ILE A 65 -5.04 0.68 8.22
C ILE A 65 -5.84 1.68 7.38
N LEU A 66 -7.05 1.32 6.93
CA LEU A 66 -7.95 2.23 6.23
C LEU A 66 -8.38 3.43 7.10
N ALA A 67 -8.81 3.18 8.34
CA ALA A 67 -9.22 4.24 9.25
C ALA A 67 -8.04 5.18 9.58
N ALA A 68 -6.83 4.65 9.73
CA ALA A 68 -5.61 5.44 9.90
C ALA A 68 -5.31 6.30 8.66
N GLU A 69 -5.45 5.72 7.45
CA GLU A 69 -5.27 6.46 6.19
C GLU A 69 -6.25 7.62 6.06
N GLN A 70 -7.53 7.40 6.38
CA GLN A 70 -8.54 8.46 6.36
C GLN A 70 -8.21 9.60 7.33
N GLY A 71 -7.74 9.26 8.53
CA GLY A 71 -7.27 10.23 9.52
C GLY A 71 -6.06 11.03 9.03
N LEU A 72 -5.06 10.36 8.45
CA LEU A 72 -3.87 10.99 7.87
C LEU A 72 -4.21 11.86 6.65
N GLY A 73 -5.20 11.46 5.85
CA GLY A 73 -5.77 12.24 4.76
C GLY A 73 -6.25 13.59 5.27
N ILE A 74 -7.07 13.60 6.32
CA ILE A 74 -7.57 14.83 6.95
C ILE A 74 -6.43 15.64 7.58
N GLN A 75 -5.55 15.01 8.37
CA GLN A 75 -4.43 15.67 9.04
C GLN A 75 -3.47 16.36 8.07
N SER A 76 -3.33 15.80 6.86
CA SER A 76 -2.47 16.35 5.80
C SER A 76 -3.15 17.37 4.90
N ASP A 77 -4.38 17.82 5.22
CA ASP A 77 -5.22 18.65 4.34
C ASP A 77 -5.41 17.97 2.96
N GLY A 78 -5.46 16.64 2.91
CA GLY A 78 -5.62 15.85 1.70
C GLY A 78 -4.47 15.92 0.69
N ARG A 79 -3.32 16.45 1.10
CA ARG A 79 -2.10 16.54 0.27
C ARG A 79 -1.22 15.30 0.39
N GLY A 80 -1.58 14.38 1.29
CA GLY A 80 -0.88 13.14 1.54
C GLY A 80 0.20 13.28 2.62
N TRP A 81 0.33 12.26 3.47
CA TRP A 81 1.39 12.16 4.48
C TRP A 81 2.75 11.81 3.87
N ALA A 82 2.80 11.02 2.80
CA ALA A 82 4.05 10.51 2.20
C ALA A 82 4.95 11.63 1.63
N ARG A 83 4.38 12.78 1.27
CA ARG A 83 5.12 13.94 0.73
C ARG A 83 6.25 14.42 1.65
N ASN A 84 6.10 14.19 2.95
CA ASN A 84 7.08 14.58 3.95
C ASN A 84 8.17 13.51 4.15
N VAL A 85 7.92 12.27 3.72
CA VAL A 85 8.74 11.09 4.03
C VAL A 85 9.54 10.60 2.81
N VAL A 86 9.04 10.81 1.59
CA VAL A 86 9.59 10.23 0.34
C VAL A 86 11.09 10.44 0.11
N ASN A 87 11.67 11.55 0.60
CA ASN A 87 13.11 11.83 0.45
C ASN A 87 13.97 11.31 1.62
N ARG A 88 13.36 10.64 2.60
CA ARG A 88 13.96 10.17 3.84
C ARG A 88 13.84 8.65 4.00
N LEU A 89 14.05 7.93 2.90
CA LEU A 89 13.99 6.48 2.87
C LEU A 89 15.40 5.86 2.78
N CYS A 90 15.55 4.61 3.22
CA CYS A 90 16.76 3.82 2.97
C CYS A 90 16.89 3.30 1.53
N ILE A 91 15.96 3.69 0.66
CA ILE A 91 15.99 3.42 -0.77
C ILE A 91 15.94 4.77 -1.47
N ASP A 92 16.78 4.98 -2.48
CA ASP A 92 16.79 6.22 -3.25
C ASP A 92 15.64 6.28 -4.28
N LEU A 93 15.46 7.45 -4.91
CA LEU A 93 14.40 7.65 -5.92
C LEU A 93 14.61 6.82 -7.20
N ALA A 94 15.76 6.18 -7.37
CA ALA A 94 16.02 5.22 -8.45
C ALA A 94 15.71 3.77 -8.03
N GLY A 95 15.23 3.54 -6.80
CA GLY A 95 14.89 2.23 -6.25
C GLY A 95 16.08 1.45 -5.72
N ARG A 96 17.24 2.08 -5.53
CA ARG A 96 18.45 1.41 -5.03
C ARG A 96 18.52 1.51 -3.52
N VAL A 97 18.86 0.39 -2.88
CA VAL A 97 19.14 0.35 -1.44
C VAL A 97 20.39 1.20 -1.15
N ASN A 98 20.26 2.16 -0.25
CA ASN A 98 21.39 2.92 0.27
C ASN A 98 22.18 2.05 1.24
N GLU A 99 23.44 1.76 0.91
CA GLU A 99 24.29 0.86 1.68
C GLU A 99 25.69 1.51 1.87
N PRO A 100 26.03 2.02 3.07
CA PRO A 100 25.22 2.03 4.29
C PRO A 100 24.05 3.04 4.22
N CYS A 101 22.94 2.72 4.88
CA CYS A 101 21.86 3.69 5.13
C CYS A 101 22.16 4.45 6.43
N THR A 102 21.87 5.75 6.47
CA THR A 102 21.92 6.53 7.72
C THR A 102 20.50 6.64 8.30
N ARG A 103 20.23 5.88 9.37
CA ARG A 103 18.96 5.82 10.10
C ARG A 103 19.14 6.39 11.50
N ASP A 104 18.32 7.36 11.88
CA ASP A 104 18.39 8.03 13.18
C ASP A 104 19.83 8.48 13.54
N ASN A 105 20.52 9.06 12.53
CA ASN A 105 21.93 9.49 12.57
C ASN A 105 22.98 8.38 12.73
N VAL A 106 22.59 7.11 12.67
CA VAL A 106 23.48 5.95 12.72
C VAL A 106 23.62 5.32 11.33
N LYS A 107 24.86 5.07 10.90
CA LYS A 107 25.12 4.30 9.67
C LYS A 107 24.96 2.82 9.96
N GLU A 108 24.04 2.17 9.26
CA GLU A 108 23.80 0.74 9.36
C GLU A 108 23.56 0.11 7.98
N SER A 109 23.79 -1.21 7.88
CA SER A 109 23.42 -1.97 6.69
C SER A 109 21.90 -2.12 6.64
N TYR A 110 21.30 -1.77 5.50
CA TYR A 110 19.85 -1.86 5.35
C TYR A 110 19.38 -3.32 5.29
N LEU A 111 20.10 -4.18 4.57
CA LEU A 111 19.67 -5.58 4.37
C LEU A 111 20.16 -6.53 5.48
N THR A 112 21.24 -6.16 6.18
CA THR A 112 21.91 -7.00 7.20
C THR A 112 22.22 -6.20 8.47
N PRO A 113 21.19 -5.85 9.27
CA PRO A 113 21.41 -5.17 10.55
C PRO A 113 22.22 -6.07 11.48
N ILE A 114 23.17 -5.50 12.22
CA ILE A 114 23.97 -6.21 13.23
C ILE A 114 23.46 -5.95 14.65
N ASP A 115 22.61 -4.94 14.80
CA ASP A 115 21.98 -4.50 16.04
C ASP A 115 20.70 -3.72 15.74
N HIS A 116 19.90 -3.49 16.77
CA HIS A 116 18.64 -2.75 16.68
C HIS A 116 18.49 -1.78 17.85
N PRO A 117 18.01 -0.54 17.61
CA PRO A 117 17.71 0.38 18.69
C PRO A 117 16.44 -0.08 19.42
N VAL A 118 16.49 -0.13 20.75
CA VAL A 118 15.36 -0.47 21.61
C VAL A 118 15.21 0.56 22.73
N THR A 119 14.00 0.63 23.26
CA THR A 119 13.67 1.35 24.49
C THR A 119 13.18 0.34 25.51
N ALA A 120 13.81 0.30 26.69
CA ALA A 120 13.37 -0.48 27.84
C ALA A 120 12.81 0.44 28.93
N ARG A 121 11.73 0.01 29.59
CA ARG A 121 11.02 0.76 30.63
C ARG A 121 10.59 -0.17 31.75
N LEU A 122 10.62 0.33 32.98
CA LEU A 122 9.98 -0.34 34.09
C LEU A 122 8.48 0.01 34.09
N THR A 123 7.62 -1.00 34.21
CA THR A 123 6.16 -0.85 34.25
C THR A 123 5.58 -1.62 35.43
N GLY A 124 4.39 -1.22 35.89
CA GLY A 124 3.78 -1.73 37.12
C GLY A 124 3.96 -0.78 38.32
N PRO A 125 3.70 -1.25 39.56
CA PRO A 125 3.73 -0.40 40.76
C PRO A 125 5.16 -0.10 41.20
N VAL A 126 5.78 0.92 40.58
CA VAL A 126 7.09 1.45 40.97
C VAL A 126 6.95 2.28 42.26
N PRO A 127 7.72 2.01 43.33
CA PRO A 127 7.69 2.83 44.54
C PRO A 127 8.12 4.28 44.28
N VAL A 128 7.43 5.25 44.89
CA VAL A 128 7.76 6.68 44.73
C VAL A 128 9.16 6.97 45.29
N GLY A 129 9.99 7.65 44.51
CA GLY A 129 11.37 7.96 44.89
C GLY A 129 12.34 6.77 44.83
N ALA A 130 11.93 5.65 44.22
CA ALA A 130 12.83 4.54 43.97
C ALA A 130 13.88 4.89 42.91
N THR A 131 15.09 4.35 43.10
CA THR A 131 16.17 4.43 42.12
C THR A 131 16.30 3.10 41.39
N CYS A 132 16.43 3.14 40.07
CA CYS A 132 16.54 1.96 39.23
C CYS A 132 17.96 1.81 38.70
N ALA A 133 18.66 0.76 39.14
CA ALA A 133 19.95 0.36 38.59
C ALA A 133 19.73 -0.69 37.50
N TRP A 134 19.89 -0.29 36.25
CA TRP A 134 19.74 -1.13 35.07
C TRP A 134 21.06 -1.82 34.71
N SER A 135 20.95 -3.07 34.25
CA SER A 135 22.05 -3.87 33.70
C SER A 135 21.58 -4.60 32.45
N PHE A 136 22.34 -4.46 31.35
CA PHE A 136 22.08 -5.14 30.08
C PHE A 136 23.30 -5.98 29.70
N ASP A 137 23.13 -7.30 29.61
CA ASP A 137 24.21 -8.24 29.31
C ASP A 137 23.92 -9.02 28.03
N ASP A 138 24.80 -8.88 27.03
CA ASP A 138 24.76 -9.60 25.74
C ASP A 138 25.81 -10.72 25.63
N GLY A 139 26.47 -11.05 26.75
CA GLY A 139 27.54 -12.04 26.88
C GLY A 139 28.95 -11.47 26.86
N ASP A 140 29.14 -10.20 26.48
CA ASP A 140 30.44 -9.52 26.52
C ASP A 140 30.63 -8.67 27.80
N GLY A 141 29.72 -8.83 28.78
CA GLY A 141 29.73 -8.16 30.08
C GLY A 141 28.63 -7.11 30.22
N PRO A 142 28.12 -6.88 31.46
CA PRO A 142 26.96 -6.03 31.68
C PRO A 142 27.25 -4.55 31.48
N GLN A 143 26.47 -3.88 30.64
CA GLN A 143 26.38 -2.43 30.59
C GLN A 143 25.45 -1.95 31.71
N THR A 144 25.99 -1.21 32.67
CA THR A 144 25.23 -0.75 33.85
C THR A 144 24.96 0.75 33.79
N SER A 145 23.78 1.15 34.27
CA SER A 145 23.38 2.54 34.39
C SER A 145 22.39 2.72 35.54
N THR A 146 22.34 3.89 36.14
CA THR A 146 21.44 4.16 37.26
C THR A 146 20.68 5.44 37.00
N PHE A 147 19.36 5.34 36.97
CA PHE A 147 18.45 6.43 36.65
C PHE A 147 17.24 6.44 37.59
N ASP A 148 16.44 7.50 37.51
CA ASP A 148 15.09 7.48 38.05
C ASP A 148 14.28 6.37 37.37
N CYS A 149 13.45 5.65 38.13
CA CYS A 149 12.69 4.53 37.60
C CYS A 149 11.64 4.91 36.54
N ALA A 150 11.26 6.17 36.42
CA ALA A 150 10.38 6.67 35.37
C ALA A 150 11.10 6.89 34.03
N GLU A 151 12.43 7.02 34.04
CA GLU A 151 13.22 7.31 32.85
C GLU A 151 13.39 6.04 31.98
N PRO A 152 13.04 6.10 30.69
CA PRO A 152 13.30 5.00 29.76
C PRO A 152 14.78 4.87 29.45
N VAL A 153 15.27 3.62 29.31
CA VAL A 153 16.63 3.36 28.84
C VAL A 153 16.62 3.08 27.35
N ASN A 154 17.39 3.86 26.59
CA ASN A 154 17.59 3.66 25.16
C ASN A 154 18.95 3.02 24.91
N LEU A 155 18.97 1.91 24.17
CA LEU A 155 20.19 1.17 23.86
C LEU A 155 20.08 0.50 22.49
N ARG A 156 21.20 -0.02 21.97
CA ARG A 156 21.21 -0.91 20.81
C ARG A 156 21.54 -2.32 21.27
N VAL A 157 20.70 -3.28 20.90
CA VAL A 157 20.89 -4.71 21.22
C VAL A 157 21.34 -5.45 19.98
N ARG A 158 22.28 -6.40 20.13
CA ARG A 158 22.86 -7.12 19.00
C ARG A 158 21.83 -8.04 18.35
N TYR A 159 21.83 -8.08 17.03
CA TYR A 159 21.01 -9.00 16.27
C TYR A 159 21.50 -10.44 16.46
N GLY A 160 20.56 -11.39 16.57
CA GLY A 160 20.85 -12.83 16.69
C GLY A 160 21.35 -13.29 18.07
N ARG A 161 21.43 -12.39 19.06
CA ARG A 161 21.75 -12.72 20.46
C ARG A 161 20.67 -12.16 21.38
N GLN A 162 20.38 -12.88 22.45
CA GLN A 162 19.50 -12.39 23.51
C GLN A 162 20.31 -11.52 24.47
N THR A 163 19.84 -10.30 24.72
CA THR A 163 20.36 -9.44 25.78
C THR A 163 19.51 -9.64 27.03
N VAL A 164 20.11 -9.97 28.17
CA VAL A 164 19.43 -10.05 29.45
C VAL A 164 19.36 -8.64 30.04
N ALA A 165 18.16 -8.09 30.16
CA ALA A 165 17.92 -6.83 30.84
C ALA A 165 17.50 -7.12 32.27
N SER A 166 18.17 -6.52 33.25
CA SER A 166 17.82 -6.58 34.67
C SER A 166 17.78 -5.19 35.28
N VAL A 167 16.92 -4.99 36.26
CA VAL A 167 16.80 -3.73 37.00
C VAL A 167 16.63 -4.01 38.48
N ASP A 168 17.52 -3.41 39.28
CA ASP A 168 17.43 -3.39 40.73
C ASP A 168 16.73 -2.11 41.17
N VAL A 169 15.52 -2.26 41.68
CA VAL A 169 14.63 -1.18 42.13
C VAL A 169 14.83 -1.00 43.62
N THR A 170 15.53 0.06 44.00
CA THR A 170 15.87 0.34 45.40
C THR A 170 14.92 1.38 45.97
N SER A 171 14.27 1.06 47.09
CA SER A 171 13.32 1.91 47.80
C SER A 171 13.54 1.80 49.33
N PRO A 172 12.91 2.66 50.16
CA PRO A 172 12.96 2.52 51.61
C PRO A 172 12.48 1.16 52.14
N ASP A 173 11.59 0.50 51.39
CA ASP A 173 11.02 -0.81 51.73
C ASP A 173 11.91 -2.00 51.31
N GLY A 174 13.06 -1.73 50.68
CA GLY A 174 14.04 -2.71 50.22
C GLY A 174 14.32 -2.65 48.71
N THR A 175 15.21 -3.54 48.25
CA THR A 175 15.59 -3.68 46.84
C THR A 175 14.87 -4.87 46.22
N ARG A 176 14.27 -4.66 45.04
CA ARG A 176 13.62 -5.71 44.23
C ARG A 176 14.29 -5.80 42.88
N GLN A 177 14.62 -7.00 42.43
CA GLN A 177 15.19 -7.23 41.10
C GLN A 177 14.12 -7.76 40.14
N VAL A 178 14.12 -7.21 38.92
CA VAL A 178 13.28 -7.68 37.81
C VAL A 178 14.19 -7.94 36.60
N SER A 179 13.93 -8.99 35.83
CA SER A 179 14.71 -9.31 34.63
C SER A 179 13.85 -9.79 33.47
N THR A 180 14.27 -9.52 32.24
CA THR A 180 13.65 -10.06 31.02
C THR A 180 14.72 -10.30 29.94
N GLY A 181 14.37 -11.14 28.96
CA GLY A 181 15.14 -11.30 27.73
C GLY A 181 14.72 -10.30 26.67
N ILE A 182 15.68 -9.63 26.04
CA ILE A 182 15.46 -8.79 24.86
C ILE A 182 16.07 -9.51 23.67
N GLN A 183 15.23 -9.88 22.70
CA GLN A 183 15.66 -10.44 21.43
C GLN A 183 14.78 -9.87 20.32
N VAL A 184 15.38 -9.03 19.47
CA VAL A 184 14.64 -8.43 18.36
C VAL A 184 14.44 -9.45 17.25
N ARG A 185 13.20 -9.59 16.81
CA ARG A 185 12.85 -10.37 15.63
C ARG A 185 12.90 -9.48 14.40
N ASP A 186 13.97 -9.57 13.60
CA ASP A 186 14.03 -8.86 12.31
C ASP A 186 13.47 -9.73 11.18
N VAL A 187 12.41 -9.26 10.53
CA VAL A 187 11.77 -9.93 9.39
C VAL A 187 12.15 -9.25 8.08
N PHE A 188 12.53 -10.03 7.07
CA PHE A 188 12.80 -9.55 5.72
C PHE A 188 11.62 -9.85 4.79
N ILE A 189 10.97 -8.79 4.31
CA ILE A 189 9.81 -8.85 3.42
C ILE A 189 10.18 -8.26 2.06
N ALA A 190 9.79 -8.91 0.96
CA ALA A 190 9.88 -8.35 -0.37
C ALA A 190 8.49 -8.10 -0.97
N GLY A 191 8.33 -6.98 -1.65
CA GLY A 191 7.12 -6.66 -2.41
C GLY A 191 7.36 -6.81 -3.91
N LEU A 192 6.65 -7.71 -4.57
CA LEU A 192 6.75 -8.01 -6.00
C LEU A 192 5.41 -7.83 -6.69
N GLY A 193 5.41 -7.55 -7.98
CA GLY A 193 4.18 -7.51 -8.77
C GLY A 193 4.08 -6.39 -9.79
N ASP A 194 2.85 -6.15 -10.24
CA ASP A 194 2.48 -5.15 -11.22
C ASP A 194 2.17 -3.76 -10.61
N SER A 195 1.34 -2.98 -11.29
CA SER A 195 0.97 -1.62 -10.92
C SER A 195 0.19 -1.52 -9.61
N ILE A 196 -0.61 -2.54 -9.29
CA ILE A 196 -1.38 -2.59 -8.04
C ILE A 196 -0.44 -2.85 -6.87
N ALA A 197 0.56 -3.70 -7.07
CA ALA A 197 1.64 -3.91 -6.10
C ALA A 197 2.54 -2.65 -5.95
N ALA A 198 2.79 -1.92 -7.03
CA ALA A 198 3.61 -0.71 -7.02
C ALA A 198 2.93 0.47 -6.31
N GLY A 199 1.60 0.55 -6.33
CA GLY A 199 0.84 1.67 -5.76
C GLY A 199 0.55 2.79 -6.77
N GLU A 200 0.46 2.44 -8.05
CA GLU A 200 0.13 3.38 -9.13
C GLU A 200 -1.17 4.14 -8.86
N GLY A 201 -1.28 5.38 -9.36
CA GLY A 201 -2.38 6.29 -9.05
C GLY A 201 -2.20 7.11 -7.77
N ASN A 202 -1.15 6.85 -6.98
CA ASN A 202 -0.94 7.49 -5.68
C ASN A 202 0.49 8.02 -5.52
N PRO A 203 0.91 9.03 -6.29
CA PRO A 203 2.26 9.58 -6.15
C PRO A 203 2.50 10.15 -4.74
N ASP A 204 3.64 9.79 -4.13
CA ASP A 204 4.02 10.23 -2.77
C ASP A 204 3.94 11.76 -2.59
N ARG A 205 4.22 12.51 -3.65
CA ARG A 205 3.85 13.91 -3.77
C ARG A 205 3.02 14.10 -5.05
N PRO A 206 1.71 14.42 -4.96
CA PRO A 206 0.91 14.67 -6.13
C PRO A 206 1.36 15.93 -6.86
N VAL A 207 0.98 16.04 -8.13
CA VAL A 207 1.22 17.27 -8.91
C VAL A 207 0.53 18.45 -8.22
N ALA A 208 1.20 19.60 -8.18
CA ALA A 208 0.55 20.84 -7.78
C ALA A 208 -0.16 21.42 -9.01
N LEU A 209 -1.46 21.66 -8.90
CA LEU A 209 -2.29 22.15 -10.01
C LEU A 209 -2.34 23.67 -10.03
N ALA A 210 -2.37 24.24 -11.24
CA ALA A 210 -2.69 25.63 -11.48
C ALA A 210 -4.17 25.78 -11.85
N ASP A 211 -4.73 26.95 -11.57
CA ASP A 211 -6.14 27.23 -11.88
C ASP A 211 -6.36 27.55 -13.36
N ASP A 212 -5.28 27.88 -14.09
CA ASP A 212 -5.31 28.17 -15.51
C ASP A 212 -5.25 26.91 -16.38
N GLY A 213 -5.75 27.06 -17.62
CA GLY A 213 -5.81 26.00 -18.60
C GLY A 213 -4.50 25.77 -19.33
N PHE A 214 -4.27 24.51 -19.68
CA PHE A 214 -3.23 24.03 -20.57
C PHE A 214 -3.88 23.38 -21.79
N CYS A 215 -3.45 23.82 -22.98
CA CYS A 215 -4.00 23.41 -24.25
C CYS A 215 -3.53 22.00 -24.64
N PHE A 216 -4.45 21.17 -25.10
CA PHE A 216 -4.16 19.92 -25.79
C PHE A 216 -4.82 19.94 -27.17
N ARG A 217 -4.10 19.44 -28.17
CA ARG A 217 -4.64 19.22 -29.52
C ARG A 217 -5.55 18.00 -29.50
N SER A 218 -6.59 18.02 -30.32
CA SER A 218 -7.42 16.86 -30.59
C SER A 218 -6.87 16.10 -31.81
N TYR A 219 -7.10 14.80 -31.88
CA TYR A 219 -6.52 13.95 -32.94
C TYR A 219 -6.92 14.38 -34.36
N LEU A 220 -8.12 14.95 -34.56
CA LEU A 220 -8.71 15.11 -35.90
C LEU A 220 -9.61 16.31 -36.15
N GLY A 221 -9.83 17.20 -35.20
CA GLY A 221 -10.32 18.50 -35.64
C GLY A 221 -9.12 19.28 -36.19
N GLY A 222 -9.35 20.18 -37.14
CA GLY A 222 -8.27 20.91 -37.82
C GLY A 222 -7.35 21.71 -36.87
N PRO A 223 -6.53 22.64 -37.39
CA PRO A 223 -5.63 23.48 -36.59
C PRO A 223 -6.27 24.22 -35.40
N THR A 224 -7.59 24.22 -35.29
CA THR A 224 -8.43 24.86 -34.26
C THR A 224 -9.02 23.89 -33.22
N ALA A 225 -8.83 22.58 -33.35
CA ALA A 225 -9.45 21.62 -32.44
C ALA A 225 -8.56 21.32 -31.25
N GLN A 226 -8.77 22.14 -30.24
CA GLN A 226 -8.06 22.09 -28.99
C GLN A 226 -9.05 22.08 -27.83
N TYR A 227 -8.61 21.57 -26.70
CA TYR A 227 -9.33 21.64 -25.45
C TYR A 227 -8.35 21.99 -24.34
N TYR A 228 -8.86 22.57 -23.25
CA TYR A 228 -8.04 23.01 -22.14
C TYR A 228 -8.33 22.16 -20.90
N ARG A 229 -7.27 21.81 -20.16
CA ARG A 229 -7.34 21.15 -18.86
C ARG A 229 -6.40 21.83 -17.87
N PRO A 230 -6.59 21.68 -16.56
CA PRO A 230 -5.74 22.36 -15.57
C PRO A 230 -4.24 22.16 -15.79
N SER A 231 -3.46 23.24 -15.71
CA SER A 231 -2.01 23.19 -15.84
C SER A 231 -1.31 22.79 -14.53
N ARG A 232 0.02 22.73 -14.55
CA ARG A 232 0.87 22.52 -13.37
C ARG A 232 1.23 23.85 -12.72
N ALA A 233 1.07 23.94 -11.40
CA ALA A 233 1.50 25.09 -10.62
C ALA A 233 2.99 25.35 -10.82
N GLY A 234 3.34 26.61 -11.07
CA GLY A 234 4.72 27.03 -11.29
C GLY A 234 5.25 26.82 -12.70
N PHE A 235 4.56 26.07 -13.58
CA PHE A 235 4.97 25.93 -14.98
C PHE A 235 4.83 27.28 -15.71
N LYS A 236 5.94 27.74 -16.31
CA LYS A 236 6.05 29.02 -17.03
C LYS A 236 6.25 28.87 -18.54
N GLY A 237 6.21 27.64 -19.06
CA GLY A 237 6.27 27.41 -20.50
C GLY A 237 4.98 27.82 -21.21
N GLY A 238 4.99 27.75 -22.54
CA GLY A 238 3.80 28.06 -23.32
C GLY A 238 2.69 27.05 -23.03
N ARG A 239 1.50 27.59 -22.74
CA ARG A 239 0.30 26.82 -22.38
C ARG A 239 -0.69 26.70 -23.54
N ALA A 240 -0.54 27.55 -24.54
CA ALA A 240 -1.25 27.48 -25.81
C ALA A 240 -0.55 26.49 -26.74
N CYS A 241 -1.33 25.77 -27.55
CA CYS A 241 -0.82 24.71 -28.42
C CYS A 241 0.15 25.23 -29.50
N GLU A 242 0.18 26.53 -29.78
CA GLU A 242 1.06 27.20 -30.74
C GLU A 242 2.44 27.53 -30.17
N ALA A 243 2.66 27.37 -28.86
CA ALA A 243 3.90 27.72 -28.19
C ALA A 243 4.45 26.55 -27.35
N PRO A 244 4.76 25.38 -27.95
CA PRO A 244 5.24 24.23 -27.20
C PRO A 244 6.57 24.52 -26.49
N ASP A 245 6.67 24.10 -25.22
CA ASP A 245 7.91 24.04 -24.47
C ASP A 245 8.47 22.60 -24.48
N THR A 246 9.67 22.43 -23.95
CA THR A 246 10.37 21.16 -23.77
C THR A 246 9.71 20.29 -22.70
N LEU A 247 9.65 18.98 -22.96
CA LEU A 247 9.24 17.98 -21.98
C LEU A 247 10.07 18.07 -20.69
N GLN A 248 11.37 18.35 -20.81
CA GLN A 248 12.27 18.52 -19.66
C GLN A 248 11.80 19.63 -18.72
N ASN A 249 11.28 20.74 -19.26
CA ASN A 249 10.76 21.83 -18.43
C ASN A 249 9.45 21.43 -17.74
N TRP A 250 8.54 20.78 -18.47
CA TRP A 250 7.28 20.26 -17.92
C TRP A 250 7.51 19.30 -16.75
N GLN A 251 8.47 18.38 -16.89
CA GLN A 251 8.76 17.34 -15.90
C GLN A 251 9.27 17.86 -14.55
N LYS A 252 9.86 19.06 -14.49
CA LYS A 252 10.31 19.66 -13.22
C LYS A 252 9.18 19.86 -12.21
N TYR A 253 7.95 19.99 -12.70
CA TYR A 253 6.75 20.24 -11.91
C TYR A 253 5.88 18.98 -11.76
N GLY A 254 6.41 17.80 -12.08
CA GLY A 254 5.68 16.54 -12.02
C GLY A 254 5.43 16.04 -10.60
N ALA A 255 4.54 15.05 -10.52
CA ALA A 255 4.37 14.25 -9.33
C ALA A 255 5.67 13.51 -8.95
N VAL A 256 5.81 13.13 -7.68
CA VAL A 256 6.97 12.37 -7.19
C VAL A 256 6.52 11.02 -6.70
N TRP A 257 7.22 10.00 -7.19
CA TRP A 257 7.17 8.62 -6.73
C TRP A 257 8.50 8.30 -6.06
N PHE A 258 8.52 7.49 -5.01
CA PHE A 258 9.77 7.00 -4.42
C PHE A 258 10.54 6.08 -5.38
N ASN A 259 9.90 5.61 -6.47
CA ASN A 259 10.58 5.16 -7.67
C ASN A 259 9.77 5.56 -8.91
N ALA A 260 10.24 6.55 -9.67
CA ALA A 260 9.54 7.04 -10.86
C ALA A 260 9.54 6.01 -12.01
N ALA A 261 10.60 5.22 -12.16
CA ALA A 261 10.70 4.24 -13.24
C ALA A 261 9.64 3.12 -13.16
N CYS A 262 9.14 2.85 -11.94
CA CYS A 262 8.18 1.80 -11.66
C CYS A 262 6.86 2.30 -11.04
N HIS A 263 6.69 3.63 -10.90
CA HIS A 263 5.61 4.26 -10.13
C HIS A 263 5.43 3.66 -8.72
N ARG A 264 6.54 3.33 -8.03
CA ARG A 264 6.44 2.80 -6.66
C ARG A 264 6.05 3.92 -5.71
N SER A 265 5.07 3.64 -4.86
CA SER A 265 4.48 4.58 -3.92
C SER A 265 4.39 4.03 -2.50
N LEU A 266 4.65 4.86 -1.49
CA LEU A 266 4.47 4.50 -0.07
C LEU A 266 3.00 4.19 0.25
N TYR A 267 2.07 4.60 -0.63
CA TYR A 267 0.67 4.27 -0.55
C TYR A 267 0.34 2.85 -0.96
N SER A 268 1.27 2.09 -1.54
CA SER A 268 0.99 0.71 -1.97
C SER A 268 0.55 -0.18 -0.81
N TYR A 269 -0.36 -1.11 -1.09
CA TYR A 269 -0.86 -2.03 -0.07
C TYR A 269 0.29 -2.86 0.54
N GLN A 270 1.34 -3.16 -0.25
CA GLN A 270 2.50 -3.92 0.21
C GLN A 270 3.32 -3.14 1.25
N THR A 271 3.61 -1.87 0.96
CA THR A 271 4.31 -0.99 1.91
C THR A 271 3.50 -0.83 3.19
N ARG A 272 2.18 -0.64 3.07
CA ARG A 272 1.26 -0.49 4.21
C ARG A 272 1.15 -1.74 5.06
N THR A 273 1.12 -2.91 4.44
CA THR A 273 1.11 -4.19 5.16
C THR A 273 2.39 -4.33 5.98
N ALA A 274 3.56 -4.10 5.37
CA ALA A 274 4.85 -4.19 6.06
C ALA A 274 4.99 -3.14 7.18
N LEU A 275 4.52 -1.91 6.96
CA LEU A 275 4.48 -0.85 7.97
C LEU A 275 3.54 -1.19 9.13
N ALA A 276 2.36 -1.76 8.84
CA ALA A 276 1.41 -2.17 9.86
C ALA A 276 1.98 -3.29 10.76
N LEU A 277 2.72 -4.25 10.20
CA LEU A 277 3.44 -5.25 11.01
C LEU A 277 4.42 -4.57 11.97
N ALA A 278 5.21 -3.61 11.50
CA ALA A 278 6.14 -2.85 12.36
C ALA A 278 5.41 -2.05 13.45
N VAL A 279 4.24 -1.48 13.15
CA VAL A 279 3.45 -0.72 14.12
C VAL A 279 2.84 -1.64 15.19
N ARG A 280 2.28 -2.79 14.79
CA ARG A 280 1.50 -3.67 15.65
C ARG A 280 2.34 -4.58 16.54
N TYR A 281 3.55 -4.95 16.12
CA TYR A 281 4.41 -5.86 16.88
C TYR A 281 5.64 -5.12 17.45
N PRO A 282 5.67 -4.80 18.75
CA PRO A 282 6.70 -3.92 19.35
C PRO A 282 8.10 -4.53 19.37
N HIS A 283 8.22 -5.86 19.30
CA HIS A 283 9.49 -6.58 19.36
C HIS A 283 10.02 -6.97 17.97
N VAL A 284 9.34 -6.53 16.91
CA VAL A 284 9.65 -6.86 15.52
C VAL A 284 10.26 -5.65 14.80
N ALA A 285 11.37 -5.87 14.10
CA ALA A 285 11.91 -4.95 13.12
C ALA A 285 11.56 -5.44 11.72
N VAL A 286 11.04 -4.58 10.85
CA VAL A 286 10.63 -4.94 9.48
C VAL A 286 11.61 -4.33 8.48
N THR A 287 12.35 -5.19 7.80
CA THR A 287 13.15 -4.84 6.62
C THR A 287 12.30 -5.11 5.39
N TYR A 288 11.92 -4.07 4.63
CA TYR A 288 11.01 -4.20 3.48
C TYR A 288 11.68 -3.76 2.17
N LEU A 289 11.79 -4.67 1.20
CA LEU A 289 12.35 -4.40 -0.12
C LEU A 289 11.22 -4.30 -1.18
N PRO A 290 10.78 -3.09 -1.54
CA PRO A 290 9.81 -2.86 -2.61
C PRO A 290 10.45 -2.99 -4.00
N LEU A 291 10.00 -3.97 -4.78
CA LEU A 291 10.50 -4.26 -6.13
C LEU A 291 9.40 -4.17 -7.20
N ALA A 292 8.13 -4.25 -6.82
CA ALA A 292 6.97 -4.15 -7.71
C ALA A 292 7.10 -3.00 -8.74
N CYS A 293 6.56 -3.22 -9.93
CA CYS A 293 6.73 -2.29 -11.03
C CYS A 293 5.51 -2.23 -11.94
N THR A 294 5.01 -1.01 -12.16
CA THR A 294 3.92 -0.75 -13.09
C THR A 294 4.22 -1.29 -14.49
N GLY A 295 3.32 -2.10 -15.03
CA GLY A 295 3.44 -2.75 -16.33
C GLY A 295 4.08 -4.12 -16.33
N ALA A 296 4.53 -4.64 -15.18
CA ALA A 296 5.09 -5.97 -15.12
C ALA A 296 4.04 -7.01 -15.51
N THR A 297 4.41 -7.91 -16.41
CA THR A 297 3.82 -9.24 -16.57
C THR A 297 4.67 -10.25 -15.79
N ILE A 298 4.29 -11.53 -15.77
CA ILE A 298 5.17 -12.56 -15.24
C ILE A 298 6.44 -12.65 -16.11
N ALA A 299 6.32 -12.63 -17.43
CA ALA A 299 7.49 -12.75 -18.31
C ALA A 299 8.40 -11.51 -18.26
N ASP A 300 7.80 -10.33 -18.44
CA ASP A 300 8.50 -9.05 -18.53
C ASP A 300 8.30 -8.23 -17.26
N GLY A 301 9.36 -7.67 -16.70
CA GLY A 301 9.31 -6.91 -15.45
C GLY A 301 9.47 -7.78 -14.21
N LEU A 302 8.76 -8.91 -14.09
CA LEU A 302 8.97 -9.81 -12.95
C LEU A 302 10.21 -10.69 -13.15
N PHE A 303 10.30 -11.39 -14.29
CA PHE A 303 11.47 -12.20 -14.66
C PHE A 303 12.48 -11.41 -15.52
N GLY A 304 12.02 -10.86 -16.64
CA GLY A 304 12.83 -10.06 -17.56
C GLY A 304 12.89 -8.59 -17.19
N SER A 305 13.78 -7.84 -17.84
CA SER A 305 13.76 -6.37 -17.78
C SER A 305 12.51 -5.81 -18.46
N GLN A 306 12.03 -4.66 -18.02
CA GLN A 306 10.97 -3.90 -18.71
C GLN A 306 11.40 -2.46 -18.95
N ARG A 307 10.66 -1.70 -19.76
CA ARG A 307 10.90 -0.26 -19.92
C ARG A 307 10.51 0.51 -18.67
N ALA A 308 11.30 1.54 -18.35
CA ALA A 308 10.98 2.48 -17.27
C ALA A 308 9.76 3.33 -17.67
N ARG A 309 8.81 3.54 -16.76
CA ARG A 309 7.60 4.34 -17.00
C ARG A 309 7.91 5.83 -17.09
N GLU A 310 8.66 6.33 -16.12
CA GLU A 310 9.17 7.70 -16.07
C GLU A 310 10.67 7.74 -15.76
N CYS A 311 11.32 8.82 -16.15
CA CYS A 311 12.69 9.11 -15.76
C CYS A 311 12.76 9.71 -14.35
N VAL A 312 13.82 9.42 -13.62
CA VAL A 312 14.06 10.04 -12.30
C VAL A 312 14.19 11.57 -12.45
N PRO A 313 13.47 12.37 -11.65
CA PRO A 313 13.58 13.83 -11.67
C PRO A 313 15.05 14.29 -11.50
N GLY A 314 15.52 15.17 -12.39
CA GLY A 314 16.85 15.77 -12.32
C GLY A 314 17.95 15.10 -13.17
N ARG A 315 17.67 13.97 -13.83
CA ARG A 315 18.51 13.47 -14.94
C ARG A 315 17.97 13.97 -16.27
N SER A 316 18.86 14.24 -17.23
CA SER A 316 18.43 14.61 -18.57
C SER A 316 17.60 13.47 -19.19
N VAL A 317 16.61 13.79 -20.02
CA VAL A 317 15.86 12.78 -20.80
C VAL A 317 16.80 11.90 -21.64
N ALA A 318 17.97 12.41 -22.03
CA ALA A 318 19.00 11.66 -22.76
C ALA A 318 19.74 10.60 -21.91
N THR A 319 19.64 10.63 -20.58
CA THR A 319 20.28 9.68 -19.64
C THR A 319 19.28 8.88 -18.81
N CYS A 320 18.01 8.90 -19.23
CA CYS A 320 16.98 8.05 -18.64
C CYS A 320 17.38 6.58 -18.77
N ALA A 321 17.26 5.81 -17.69
CA ALA A 321 17.39 4.37 -17.80
C ALA A 321 16.24 3.88 -18.68
N GLY A 322 16.53 3.53 -19.94
CA GLY A 322 15.51 3.08 -20.88
C GLY A 322 14.79 1.80 -20.43
N GLY A 323 15.31 1.12 -19.41
CA GLY A 323 14.67 0.00 -18.74
C GLY A 323 15.04 -0.14 -17.27
N VAL A 324 14.27 -0.97 -16.58
CA VAL A 324 14.47 -1.46 -15.22
C VAL A 324 14.69 -2.98 -15.28
N ASN A 325 15.45 -3.52 -14.33
CA ASN A 325 15.74 -4.95 -14.30
C ASN A 325 14.51 -5.76 -13.87
N GLY A 326 14.59 -7.07 -14.10
CA GLY A 326 13.58 -8.01 -13.59
C GLY A 326 13.61 -8.08 -12.07
N GLN A 327 12.44 -8.02 -11.44
CA GLN A 327 12.29 -7.98 -9.98
C GLN A 327 12.90 -9.19 -9.27
N LEU A 328 12.75 -10.40 -9.84
CA LEU A 328 13.35 -11.62 -9.27
C LEU A 328 14.88 -11.62 -9.38
N GLY A 329 15.44 -10.93 -10.38
CA GLY A 329 16.88 -10.70 -10.49
C GLY A 329 17.38 -9.80 -9.35
N GLU A 330 16.76 -8.64 -9.16
CA GLU A 330 17.11 -7.71 -8.09
C GLU A 330 16.96 -8.34 -6.70
N LEU A 331 15.90 -9.13 -6.48
CA LEU A 331 15.70 -9.85 -5.22
C LEU A 331 16.83 -10.87 -4.96
N ARG A 332 17.23 -11.64 -5.97
CA ARG A 332 18.34 -12.61 -5.85
C ARG A 332 19.67 -11.92 -5.55
N GLU A 333 19.94 -10.79 -6.20
CA GLU A 333 21.14 -9.98 -5.94
C GLU A 333 21.15 -9.46 -4.51
N ALA A 334 20.04 -8.89 -4.04
CA ALA A 334 19.89 -8.41 -2.67
C ALA A 334 20.09 -9.53 -1.64
N LEU A 335 19.45 -10.69 -1.85
CA LEU A 335 19.60 -11.86 -0.97
C LEU A 335 21.03 -12.41 -0.98
N THR A 336 21.67 -12.45 -2.13
CA THR A 336 23.07 -12.91 -2.25
C THR A 336 24.01 -11.96 -1.52
N ALA A 337 23.82 -10.65 -1.69
CA ALA A 337 24.60 -9.64 -0.98
C ALA A 337 24.39 -9.73 0.54
N ALA A 338 23.15 -9.95 0.99
CA ALA A 338 22.83 -10.11 2.40
C ALA A 338 23.47 -11.38 2.98
N LYS A 339 23.32 -12.54 2.32
CA LYS A 339 23.88 -13.82 2.78
C LYS A 339 25.41 -13.84 2.84
N ARG A 340 26.11 -13.06 2.02
CA ARG A 340 27.57 -12.90 2.11
C ARG A 340 28.02 -12.30 3.45
N ARG A 341 27.23 -11.42 4.03
CA ARG A 341 27.53 -10.77 5.33
C ARG A 341 26.90 -11.49 6.50
N GLN A 342 25.72 -12.08 6.28
CA GLN A 342 24.92 -12.75 7.30
C GLN A 342 24.33 -14.04 6.70
N PRO A 343 25.04 -15.18 6.79
CA PRO A 343 24.66 -16.43 6.11
C PRO A 343 23.26 -16.94 6.45
N ASP A 344 22.80 -16.71 7.68
CA ASP A 344 21.47 -17.10 8.15
C ASP A 344 20.36 -16.13 7.74
N ARG A 345 20.66 -15.05 7.00
CA ARG A 345 19.65 -14.11 6.53
C ARG A 345 18.72 -14.77 5.52
N ARG A 346 17.44 -14.83 5.85
CA ARG A 346 16.38 -15.43 5.02
C ARG A 346 15.43 -14.35 4.52
N LEU A 347 14.71 -14.67 3.44
CA LEU A 347 13.52 -13.93 3.03
C LEU A 347 12.34 -14.56 3.75
N ASP A 348 11.69 -13.81 4.64
CA ASP A 348 10.63 -14.33 5.50
C ASP A 348 9.25 -14.22 4.87
N LEU A 349 9.03 -13.28 3.96
CA LEU A 349 7.74 -13.08 3.31
C LEU A 349 7.88 -12.43 1.93
N VAL A 350 7.02 -12.83 1.00
CA VAL A 350 6.79 -12.14 -0.27
C VAL A 350 5.33 -11.68 -0.33
N LEU A 351 5.12 -10.38 -0.55
CA LEU A 351 3.82 -9.83 -0.92
C LEU A 351 3.77 -9.75 -2.46
N LEU A 352 2.70 -10.26 -3.06
CA LEU A 352 2.58 -10.41 -4.51
C LEU A 352 1.19 -10.03 -5.04
N SER A 353 1.15 -9.27 -6.13
CA SER A 353 0.01 -9.14 -7.04
C SER A 353 0.54 -9.13 -8.48
N ILE A 354 0.20 -10.13 -9.29
CA ILE A 354 0.68 -10.22 -10.68
C ILE A 354 -0.32 -11.02 -11.54
N GLY A 355 -0.48 -10.66 -12.81
CA GLY A 355 -1.31 -11.41 -13.76
C GLY A 355 -2.34 -10.57 -14.51
N ALA A 356 -2.64 -9.33 -14.07
CA ALA A 356 -3.56 -8.46 -14.81
C ALA A 356 -2.99 -8.05 -16.17
N ASN A 357 -1.70 -7.71 -16.22
CA ASN A 357 -1.03 -7.37 -17.49
C ASN A 357 -0.85 -8.59 -18.40
N ASP A 358 -0.71 -9.79 -17.83
CA ASP A 358 -0.56 -11.06 -18.57
C ASP A 358 -1.82 -11.48 -19.34
N ILE A 359 -3.00 -10.94 -18.97
CA ILE A 359 -4.27 -11.12 -19.70
C ILE A 359 -4.69 -9.86 -20.47
N ASN A 360 -3.75 -8.93 -20.69
CA ASN A 360 -3.99 -7.65 -21.34
C ASN A 360 -5.15 -6.81 -20.72
N PHE A 361 -5.25 -6.76 -19.38
CA PHE A 361 -6.32 -6.04 -18.69
C PHE A 361 -6.36 -4.54 -19.07
N SER A 362 -5.20 -3.91 -19.28
CA SER A 362 -5.14 -2.52 -19.75
C SER A 362 -5.79 -2.32 -21.12
N GLY A 363 -5.71 -3.32 -22.01
CA GLY A 363 -6.41 -3.34 -23.28
C GLY A 363 -7.93 -3.44 -23.13
N LEU A 364 -8.44 -4.14 -22.11
CA LEU A 364 -9.87 -4.18 -21.78
C LEU A 364 -10.36 -2.82 -21.26
N VAL A 365 -9.57 -2.17 -20.41
CA VAL A 365 -9.89 -0.80 -19.95
C VAL A 365 -9.96 0.16 -21.14
N ALA A 366 -8.97 0.09 -22.05
CA ALA A 366 -8.96 0.90 -23.26
C ALA A 366 -10.18 0.61 -24.16
N ASP A 367 -10.59 -0.65 -24.30
CA ASP A 367 -11.80 -1.01 -25.05
C ASP A 367 -13.05 -0.34 -24.46
N VAL A 368 -13.17 -0.28 -23.13
CA VAL A 368 -14.30 0.34 -22.45
C VAL A 368 -14.32 1.86 -22.65
N ILE A 369 -13.20 2.54 -22.38
CA ILE A 369 -13.18 4.00 -22.25
C ILE A 369 -12.98 4.75 -23.57
N VAL A 370 -12.31 4.18 -24.56
CA VAL A 370 -12.09 4.87 -25.85
C VAL A 370 -13.34 4.68 -26.69
N ASP A 371 -14.13 5.73 -26.92
CA ASP A 371 -15.45 5.58 -27.55
C ASP A 371 -15.53 6.16 -28.97
N THR A 372 -14.72 7.17 -29.29
CA THR A 372 -14.75 7.80 -30.61
C THR A 372 -14.28 6.84 -31.71
N PRO A 373 -15.02 6.70 -32.84
CA PRO A 373 -14.73 5.68 -33.85
C PRO A 373 -13.32 5.73 -34.43
N THR A 374 -12.76 6.94 -34.58
CA THR A 374 -11.47 7.10 -35.24
C THR A 374 -10.31 6.72 -34.33
N GLU A 375 -10.30 7.19 -33.09
CA GLU A 375 -9.34 6.81 -32.05
C GLU A 375 -9.44 5.31 -31.76
N ARG A 376 -10.65 4.74 -31.71
CA ARG A 376 -10.83 3.28 -31.62
C ARG A 376 -10.17 2.56 -32.79
N THR A 377 -10.33 3.05 -34.02
CA THR A 377 -9.70 2.44 -35.20
C THR A 377 -8.17 2.54 -35.14
N LEU A 378 -7.64 3.68 -34.72
CA LEU A 378 -6.20 3.90 -34.55
C LEU A 378 -5.61 2.99 -33.46
N PHE A 379 -6.24 2.96 -32.29
CA PHE A 379 -5.76 2.21 -31.13
C PHE A 379 -5.93 0.70 -31.26
N LYS A 380 -6.94 0.23 -32.02
CA LYS A 380 -7.02 -1.18 -32.44
C LYS A 380 -5.85 -1.56 -33.34
N ARG A 381 -5.49 -0.70 -34.32
CA ARG A 381 -4.35 -0.96 -35.22
C ARG A 381 -3.00 -0.94 -34.50
N SER A 382 -2.88 -0.18 -33.41
CA SER A 382 -1.67 -0.11 -32.60
C SER A 382 -1.62 -1.14 -31.46
N GLY A 383 -2.63 -2.01 -31.31
CA GLY A 383 -2.68 -3.06 -30.29
C GLY A 383 -2.99 -2.56 -28.87
N VAL A 384 -3.50 -1.34 -28.71
CA VAL A 384 -3.82 -0.74 -27.41
C VAL A 384 -5.21 -1.15 -26.91
N ILE A 385 -6.12 -1.52 -27.80
CA ILE A 385 -7.46 -2.01 -27.46
C ILE A 385 -7.45 -3.54 -27.52
N GLY A 386 -7.81 -4.18 -26.40
CA GLY A 386 -7.95 -5.63 -26.28
C GLY A 386 -9.39 -6.12 -26.43
N SER A 387 -9.62 -7.41 -26.20
CA SER A 387 -10.95 -8.04 -26.20
C SER A 387 -11.08 -9.08 -25.09
N VAL A 388 -12.31 -9.28 -24.61
CA VAL A 388 -12.58 -10.29 -23.56
C VAL A 388 -12.21 -11.69 -24.04
N GLU A 389 -12.43 -12.00 -25.32
CA GLU A 389 -12.10 -13.29 -25.92
C GLU A 389 -10.60 -13.58 -25.91
N GLU A 390 -9.77 -12.58 -26.22
CA GLU A 390 -8.31 -12.70 -26.19
C GLU A 390 -7.80 -12.85 -24.75
N SER A 391 -8.25 -12.00 -23.83
CA SER A 391 -7.93 -12.09 -22.40
C SER A 391 -8.35 -13.44 -21.80
N ARG A 392 -9.51 -13.98 -22.21
CA ARG A 392 -9.98 -15.32 -21.79
C ARG A 392 -9.05 -16.42 -22.32
N SER A 393 -8.53 -16.28 -23.54
CA SER A 393 -7.55 -17.22 -24.09
C SER A 393 -6.23 -17.19 -23.32
N GLU A 394 -5.69 -16.01 -23.04
CA GLU A 394 -4.47 -15.82 -22.25
C GLU A 394 -4.63 -16.38 -20.83
N LEU A 395 -5.77 -16.10 -20.18
CA LEU A 395 -6.14 -16.61 -18.86
C LEU A 395 -6.16 -18.15 -18.82
N ALA A 396 -6.67 -18.79 -19.88
CA ALA A 396 -6.78 -20.24 -19.95
C ALA A 396 -5.48 -20.95 -20.33
N ARG A 397 -4.59 -20.30 -21.10
CA ARG A 397 -3.44 -20.96 -21.74
C ARG A 397 -2.09 -20.54 -21.15
N ASP A 398 -1.86 -19.24 -21.02
CA ASP A 398 -0.53 -18.68 -20.77
C ASP A 398 -0.33 -18.38 -19.29
N LEU A 399 -1.33 -17.81 -18.63
CA LEU A 399 -1.26 -17.48 -17.20
C LEU A 399 -0.96 -18.71 -16.31
N PRO A 400 -1.55 -19.90 -16.53
CA PRO A 400 -1.19 -21.10 -15.77
C PRO A 400 0.29 -21.49 -15.88
N GLN A 401 0.88 -21.35 -17.07
CA GLN A 401 2.31 -21.63 -17.30
C GLN A 401 3.20 -20.58 -16.62
N GLY A 402 2.78 -19.31 -16.64
CA GLY A 402 3.42 -18.23 -15.90
C GLY A 402 3.46 -18.52 -14.40
N PHE A 403 2.34 -18.92 -13.81
CA PHE A 403 2.28 -19.30 -12.39
C PHE A 403 3.15 -20.52 -12.06
N ALA A 404 3.26 -21.50 -12.96
CA ALA A 404 4.17 -22.64 -12.76
C ALA A 404 5.65 -22.18 -12.67
N LYS A 405 6.10 -21.33 -13.61
CA LYS A 405 7.45 -20.74 -13.59
C LYS A 405 7.67 -19.88 -12.35
N LEU A 406 6.66 -19.10 -11.96
CA LEU A 406 6.71 -18.23 -10.79
C LEU A 406 6.96 -19.01 -9.51
N ARG A 407 6.25 -20.13 -9.30
CA ARG A 407 6.47 -21.01 -8.15
C ARG A 407 7.88 -21.60 -8.15
N GLU A 408 8.35 -22.10 -9.29
CA GLU A 408 9.71 -22.64 -9.43
C GLU A 408 10.78 -21.61 -9.06
N ALA A 409 10.56 -20.35 -9.44
CA ALA A 409 11.50 -19.27 -9.14
C ALA A 409 11.45 -18.78 -7.69
N LEU A 410 10.27 -18.75 -7.05
CA LEU A 410 10.09 -18.24 -5.70
C LEU A 410 10.39 -19.27 -4.61
N LYS A 411 10.05 -20.54 -4.81
CA LYS A 411 10.25 -21.62 -3.83
C LYS A 411 11.67 -21.67 -3.25
N PRO A 412 12.77 -21.59 -4.03
CA PRO A 412 14.12 -21.60 -3.45
C PRO A 412 14.49 -20.30 -2.69
N LEU A 413 13.76 -19.20 -2.90
CA LEU A 413 14.01 -17.92 -2.23
C LEU A 413 13.35 -17.87 -0.84
N VAL A 414 12.11 -18.36 -0.73
CA VAL A 414 11.31 -18.35 0.52
C VAL A 414 11.32 -19.70 1.27
N GLY A 415 11.70 -20.79 0.62
CA GLY A 415 11.66 -22.15 1.18
C GLY A 415 10.27 -22.79 1.11
N ASP A 416 9.26 -22.11 1.67
CA ASP A 416 7.85 -22.53 1.64
C ASP A 416 7.00 -21.48 0.89
N LEU A 417 6.21 -21.93 -0.09
CA LEU A 417 5.36 -21.04 -0.89
C LEU A 417 4.16 -20.49 -0.11
N SER A 418 3.82 -21.04 1.06
CA SER A 418 2.88 -20.40 1.98
C SER A 418 3.34 -19.00 2.44
N HIS A 419 4.65 -18.73 2.39
CA HIS A 419 5.25 -17.42 2.65
C HIS A 419 5.17 -16.43 1.47
N VAL A 420 4.52 -16.83 0.37
CA VAL A 420 4.11 -15.92 -0.70
C VAL A 420 2.63 -15.61 -0.49
N ILE A 421 2.33 -14.37 -0.10
CA ILE A 421 0.96 -13.87 0.01
C ILE A 421 0.58 -13.24 -1.32
N TYR A 422 -0.21 -13.97 -2.08
CA TYR A 422 -0.87 -13.47 -3.27
C TYR A 422 -2.13 -12.69 -2.87
N THR A 423 -2.10 -11.37 -3.04
CA THR A 423 -3.26 -10.50 -2.80
C THR A 423 -4.02 -10.33 -4.11
N SER A 424 -5.31 -10.64 -4.11
CA SER A 424 -6.17 -10.47 -5.28
C SER A 424 -6.42 -8.99 -5.57
N TYR A 425 -6.90 -8.71 -6.78
CA TYR A 425 -7.36 -7.38 -7.17
C TYR A 425 -8.78 -7.12 -6.65
N GLY A 426 -9.11 -5.84 -6.47
CA GLY A 426 -10.50 -5.39 -6.38
C GLY A 426 -11.08 -5.16 -7.78
N ASN A 427 -12.36 -5.49 -7.98
CA ASN A 427 -13.04 -5.18 -9.24
C ASN A 427 -13.30 -3.66 -9.31
N PRO A 428 -12.71 -2.93 -10.27
CA PRO A 428 -12.77 -1.47 -10.27
C PRO A 428 -14.12 -0.91 -10.72
N ALA A 429 -14.97 -1.76 -11.30
CA ALA A 429 -16.10 -1.35 -12.14
C ALA A 429 -17.47 -1.68 -11.53
N LEU A 430 -17.55 -1.84 -10.20
CA LEU A 430 -18.80 -2.19 -9.52
C LEU A 430 -19.41 -1.00 -8.78
N SER A 431 -20.75 -0.92 -8.82
CA SER A 431 -21.57 0.00 -8.01
C SER A 431 -22.28 -0.71 -6.85
N GLY A 432 -22.28 -2.04 -6.87
CA GLY A 432 -22.72 -2.93 -5.81
C GLY A 432 -22.30 -4.36 -6.13
N PRO A 433 -22.52 -5.33 -5.22
CA PRO A 433 -22.19 -6.74 -5.46
C PRO A 433 -22.77 -7.24 -6.81
N GLY A 434 -21.89 -7.69 -7.70
CA GLY A 434 -22.24 -8.17 -9.04
C GLY A 434 -22.90 -7.15 -9.98
N THR A 435 -22.97 -5.87 -9.58
CA THR A 435 -23.64 -4.81 -10.35
C THR A 435 -22.61 -3.88 -10.96
N PRO A 436 -22.39 -3.91 -12.28
CA PRO A 436 -21.46 -3.00 -12.94
C PRO A 436 -21.86 -1.53 -12.73
N CYS A 437 -20.88 -0.65 -12.80
CA CYS A 437 -21.12 0.78 -12.93
C CYS A 437 -21.97 1.07 -14.19
N PRO A 438 -22.81 2.11 -14.17
CA PRO A 438 -23.69 2.43 -15.30
C PRO A 438 -22.94 2.88 -16.57
N GLY A 439 -21.66 3.27 -16.44
CA GLY A 439 -20.88 3.87 -17.52
C GLY A 439 -21.21 5.34 -17.73
N GLY A 440 -20.77 5.88 -18.86
CA GLY A 440 -20.92 7.28 -19.23
C GLY A 440 -19.62 8.10 -19.15
N PRO A 441 -19.69 9.40 -19.47
CA PRO A 441 -18.54 10.28 -19.52
C PRO A 441 -18.01 10.69 -18.14
N ALA A 442 -18.82 10.57 -17.09
CA ALA A 442 -18.47 11.05 -15.75
C ALA A 442 -17.21 10.39 -15.19
N GLY A 443 -16.20 11.20 -14.88
CA GLY A 443 -14.88 10.76 -14.41
C GLY A 443 -13.86 10.48 -15.53
N PHE A 444 -14.27 10.56 -16.79
CA PHE A 444 -13.46 10.24 -17.95
C PHE A 444 -13.29 11.40 -18.93
N GLU A 445 -14.03 12.49 -18.74
CA GLU A 445 -14.12 13.63 -19.63
C GLU A 445 -12.86 14.52 -19.68
N VAL A 446 -11.79 14.17 -18.94
CA VAL A 446 -10.48 14.81 -19.11
C VAL A 446 -9.96 14.72 -20.55
N HIS A 447 -10.39 13.72 -21.32
CA HIS A 447 -10.13 13.65 -22.75
C HIS A 447 -11.44 13.55 -23.56
N PRO A 448 -11.63 14.32 -24.65
CA PRO A 448 -12.87 14.29 -25.44
C PRO A 448 -13.22 12.94 -26.09
N SER A 449 -12.24 12.06 -26.26
CA SER A 449 -12.47 10.70 -26.83
C SER A 449 -12.91 9.66 -25.80
N PHE A 450 -12.95 10.02 -24.52
CA PHE A 450 -13.20 9.09 -23.44
C PHE A 450 -14.66 9.10 -23.00
N ASN A 451 -15.23 7.91 -22.89
CA ASN A 451 -16.56 7.64 -22.36
C ASN A 451 -16.60 6.15 -21.98
N ALA A 452 -16.95 5.84 -20.73
CA ALA A 452 -17.04 4.45 -20.29
C ALA A 452 -18.30 3.80 -20.89
N ASN A 453 -18.16 3.10 -22.01
CA ASN A 453 -19.31 2.56 -22.71
C ASN A 453 -20.05 1.50 -21.87
N PRO A 454 -21.35 1.68 -21.57
CA PRO A 454 -22.08 0.82 -20.63
C PRO A 454 -22.07 -0.68 -20.98
N GLN A 455 -22.23 -1.02 -22.27
CA GLN A 455 -22.27 -2.41 -22.70
C GLN A 455 -20.91 -3.09 -22.60
N ARG A 456 -19.84 -2.42 -23.07
CA ARG A 456 -18.47 -2.96 -22.98
C ARG A 456 -18.04 -3.06 -21.52
N LEU A 457 -18.37 -2.06 -20.72
CA LEU A 457 -18.13 -2.03 -19.28
C LEU A 457 -18.79 -3.21 -18.56
N ALA A 458 -20.08 -3.47 -18.82
CA ALA A 458 -20.78 -4.61 -18.22
C ALA A 458 -20.15 -5.95 -18.61
N ASN A 459 -19.76 -6.11 -19.88
CA ASN A 459 -19.10 -7.32 -20.37
C ASN A 459 -17.74 -7.54 -19.67
N VAL A 460 -16.90 -6.51 -19.59
CA VAL A 460 -15.58 -6.58 -18.94
C VAL A 460 -15.72 -6.80 -17.43
N ALA A 461 -16.62 -6.08 -16.76
CA ALA A 461 -16.87 -6.27 -15.33
C ALA A 461 -17.35 -7.70 -15.03
N GLY A 462 -18.20 -8.26 -15.89
CA GLY A 462 -18.65 -9.65 -15.80
C GLY A 462 -17.52 -10.66 -15.99
N PHE A 463 -16.61 -10.44 -16.94
CA PHE A 463 -15.41 -11.28 -17.12
C PHE A 463 -14.50 -11.24 -15.89
N VAL A 464 -14.26 -10.05 -15.33
CA VAL A 464 -13.43 -9.87 -14.13
C VAL A 464 -14.00 -10.65 -12.95
N GLU A 465 -15.29 -10.45 -12.67
CA GLU A 465 -15.97 -11.03 -11.51
C GLU A 465 -16.09 -12.55 -11.60
N ASN A 466 -16.47 -13.06 -12.77
CA ASN A 466 -16.88 -14.45 -12.92
C ASN A 466 -15.77 -15.39 -13.43
N GLU A 467 -14.73 -14.85 -14.07
CA GLU A 467 -13.69 -15.66 -14.70
C GLU A 467 -12.30 -15.33 -14.15
N PHE A 468 -11.88 -14.06 -14.24
CA PHE A 468 -10.50 -13.67 -13.90
C PHE A 468 -10.17 -13.82 -12.41
N LEU A 469 -10.92 -13.19 -11.51
CA LEU A 469 -10.65 -13.24 -10.07
C LEU A 469 -10.74 -14.67 -9.51
N PRO A 470 -11.75 -15.49 -9.86
CA PRO A 470 -11.79 -16.90 -9.47
C PRO A 470 -10.62 -17.72 -10.02
N ALA A 471 -10.19 -17.47 -11.26
CA ALA A 471 -9.05 -18.18 -11.85
C ALA A 471 -7.73 -17.85 -11.14
N LEU A 472 -7.50 -16.60 -10.72
CA LEU A 472 -6.32 -16.23 -9.92
C LEU A 472 -6.27 -16.98 -8.59
N ARG A 473 -7.41 -17.10 -7.90
CA ARG A 473 -7.52 -17.93 -6.69
C ARG A 473 -7.15 -19.38 -6.99
N GLY A 474 -7.74 -19.95 -8.05
CA GLY A 474 -7.47 -21.30 -8.53
C GLY A 474 -5.99 -21.57 -8.77
N LEU A 475 -5.32 -20.63 -9.44
CA LEU A 475 -3.90 -20.67 -9.70
C LEU A 475 -3.09 -20.55 -8.40
N ALA A 476 -3.25 -19.48 -7.62
CA ALA A 476 -2.46 -19.26 -6.41
C ALA A 476 -2.58 -20.41 -5.39
N GLN A 477 -3.79 -20.96 -5.20
CA GLN A 477 -4.06 -22.03 -4.24
C GLN A 477 -3.88 -23.45 -4.80
N CYS A 478 -3.50 -23.59 -6.08
CA CYS A 478 -3.42 -24.88 -6.78
C CYS A 478 -4.74 -25.69 -6.76
N THR A 479 -5.90 -25.03 -6.86
CA THR A 479 -7.22 -25.68 -6.81
C THR A 479 -7.92 -25.78 -8.17
N ALA A 480 -7.59 -24.91 -9.14
CA ALA A 480 -8.17 -24.92 -10.49
C ALA A 480 -7.25 -24.28 -11.54
N GLY A 481 -7.37 -24.69 -12.82
CA GLY A 481 -6.57 -24.16 -13.93
C GLY A 481 -5.09 -24.56 -13.90
N VAL A 482 -4.75 -25.73 -13.37
CA VAL A 482 -3.44 -25.95 -12.72
C VAL A 482 -2.43 -26.77 -13.54
N LEU A 483 -1.17 -26.33 -13.49
CA LEU A 483 0.05 -27.14 -13.59
C LEU A 483 0.79 -27.10 -12.23
N CYS A 484 0.18 -27.63 -11.16
CA CYS A 484 0.87 -27.82 -9.87
C CYS A 484 1.23 -29.30 -9.74
N ARG A 485 2.51 -29.59 -9.51
CA ARG A 485 3.02 -30.95 -9.36
C ARG A 485 2.65 -31.51 -7.99
N ASP A 486 2.72 -30.68 -6.96
CA ASP A 486 2.35 -31.03 -5.59
C ASP A 486 1.62 -29.85 -4.92
N PRO A 487 0.27 -29.87 -4.85
CA PRO A 487 -0.51 -28.81 -4.25
C PRO A 487 -0.13 -28.48 -2.79
N ARG A 488 0.40 -29.44 -2.01
CA ARG A 488 0.77 -29.19 -0.61
C ARG A 488 1.98 -28.27 -0.48
N SER A 489 2.96 -28.41 -1.38
CA SER A 489 4.20 -27.63 -1.36
C SER A 489 4.25 -26.49 -2.40
N GLU A 490 3.17 -26.31 -3.17
CA GLU A 490 3.09 -25.31 -4.25
C GLU A 490 1.97 -24.28 -4.08
N ARG A 491 1.10 -24.43 -3.07
CA ARG A 491 0.09 -23.42 -2.75
C ARG A 491 0.73 -22.16 -2.13
N MET A 492 0.23 -21.01 -2.58
CA MET A 492 0.48 -19.71 -1.96
C MET A 492 -0.62 -19.37 -0.96
N SER A 493 -0.34 -18.48 -0.02
CA SER A 493 -1.38 -17.84 0.79
C SER A 493 -2.16 -16.85 -0.09
N PHE A 494 -3.49 -16.87 -0.06
CA PHE A 494 -4.32 -16.05 -0.94
C PHE A 494 -5.22 -15.11 -0.13
N VAL A 495 -5.26 -13.83 -0.52
CA VAL A 495 -6.01 -12.78 0.18
C VAL A 495 -6.98 -12.10 -0.77
N ASP A 496 -8.26 -12.11 -0.41
CA ASP A 496 -9.36 -11.52 -1.19
C ASP A 496 -10.46 -10.92 -0.32
N THR A 497 -10.28 -10.88 1.01
CA THR A 497 -11.32 -10.45 1.96
C THR A 497 -11.73 -8.99 1.80
N HIS A 498 -10.97 -8.20 1.04
CA HIS A 498 -11.30 -6.84 0.64
C HIS A 498 -12.32 -6.77 -0.52
N GLN A 499 -12.47 -7.82 -1.35
CA GLN A 499 -13.31 -7.79 -2.56
C GLN A 499 -14.78 -7.40 -2.28
N PRO A 500 -15.45 -7.93 -1.24
CA PRO A 500 -16.83 -7.52 -0.96
C PRO A 500 -16.99 -6.04 -0.66
N ALA A 501 -15.99 -5.41 -0.02
CA ALA A 501 -16.01 -3.97 0.23
C ALA A 501 -15.80 -3.20 -1.08
N PHE A 502 -14.82 -3.61 -1.91
CA PHE A 502 -14.56 -3.00 -3.21
C PHE A 502 -15.79 -2.96 -4.13
N ALA A 503 -16.71 -3.91 -4.01
CA ALA A 503 -17.94 -3.95 -4.80
C ALA A 503 -18.81 -2.68 -4.67
N GLN A 504 -18.67 -1.91 -3.58
CA GLN A 504 -19.39 -0.64 -3.36
C GLN A 504 -18.52 0.60 -3.58
N HIS A 505 -17.24 0.41 -3.91
CA HIS A 505 -16.24 1.47 -3.99
C HIS A 505 -15.58 1.57 -5.38
N GLY A 506 -16.25 1.07 -6.43
CA GLY A 506 -15.78 1.17 -7.81
C GLY A 506 -15.71 2.61 -8.33
N PHE A 507 -15.24 2.81 -9.56
CA PHE A 507 -14.92 4.13 -10.09
C PHE A 507 -16.13 5.09 -10.20
N CYS A 508 -17.36 4.56 -10.16
CA CYS A 508 -18.58 5.36 -10.21
C CYS A 508 -19.16 5.69 -8.83
N ALA A 509 -18.56 5.19 -7.74
CA ALA A 509 -19.04 5.43 -6.38
C ALA A 509 -18.97 6.93 -6.03
N ARG A 510 -20.02 7.43 -5.40
CA ARG A 510 -20.18 8.82 -4.98
C ARG A 510 -20.90 8.87 -3.64
N SER A 511 -20.59 9.88 -2.83
CA SER A 511 -21.23 10.10 -1.54
C SER A 511 -21.47 11.59 -1.26
N PRO A 512 -22.55 11.94 -0.54
CA PRO A 512 -22.71 13.29 0.02
C PRO A 512 -21.56 13.69 0.95
N GLN A 513 -20.78 12.74 1.49
CA GLN A 513 -19.60 13.00 2.32
C GLN A 513 -18.30 13.17 1.52
N ASP A 514 -18.33 13.00 0.19
CA ASP A 514 -17.16 13.27 -0.65
C ASP A 514 -16.68 14.72 -0.49
N PRO A 515 -15.40 14.99 -0.77
CA PRO A 515 -14.87 16.33 -0.61
C PRO A 515 -15.67 17.36 -1.43
N PRO A 516 -15.84 18.60 -0.95
CA PRO A 516 -16.64 19.61 -1.65
C PRO A 516 -16.23 19.80 -3.11
N PHE A 517 -14.92 19.78 -3.40
CA PHE A 517 -14.40 19.89 -4.75
C PHE A 517 -14.92 18.76 -5.65
N ASP A 518 -14.81 17.51 -5.21
CA ASP A 518 -15.26 16.34 -5.98
C ASP A 518 -16.78 16.41 -6.27
N ARG A 519 -17.59 16.83 -5.30
CA ARG A 519 -19.05 16.95 -5.47
C ARG A 519 -19.45 18.08 -6.43
N GLU A 520 -18.74 19.20 -6.40
CA GLU A 520 -19.09 20.41 -7.14
C GLU A 520 -18.45 20.47 -8.53
N CYS A 521 -17.25 19.93 -8.68
CA CYS A 521 -16.43 20.06 -9.89
C CYS A 521 -16.30 18.79 -10.71
N PHE A 522 -16.48 17.59 -10.14
CA PHE A 522 -16.55 16.35 -10.91
C PHE A 522 -18.01 15.95 -11.12
N SER A 523 -18.62 16.53 -12.16
CA SER A 523 -20.03 16.37 -12.47
C SER A 523 -20.42 14.91 -12.71
N ALA A 524 -21.62 14.53 -12.27
CA ALA A 524 -22.23 13.23 -12.58
C ALA A 524 -22.71 13.14 -14.03
N ASN A 525 -22.88 14.28 -14.70
CA ASN A 525 -23.32 14.35 -16.10
C ASN A 525 -22.13 14.34 -17.09
N GLY A 526 -20.89 14.41 -16.59
CA GLY A 526 -19.67 14.41 -17.42
C GLY A 526 -19.36 15.74 -18.10
N ASP A 527 -19.83 16.85 -17.55
CA ASP A 527 -19.59 18.23 -18.01
C ASP A 527 -18.66 19.03 -17.07
N SER A 528 -17.69 18.35 -16.46
CA SER A 528 -16.75 18.93 -15.47
C SER A 528 -15.84 20.03 -16.02
N PHE A 529 -15.55 20.00 -17.32
CA PHE A 529 -14.62 20.94 -17.97
C PHE A 529 -15.32 21.90 -18.91
N ASP A 530 -14.85 23.15 -18.95
CA ASP A 530 -15.40 24.18 -19.84
C ASP A 530 -15.07 23.83 -21.30
N PRO A 531 -16.07 23.65 -22.18
CA PRO A 531 -15.85 23.36 -23.59
C PRO A 531 -15.39 24.57 -24.41
N ASN A 532 -15.51 25.80 -23.89
CA ASN A 532 -15.14 27.01 -24.61
C ASN A 532 -13.64 27.29 -24.47
N ILE A 533 -12.90 27.15 -25.58
CA ILE A 533 -11.45 27.30 -25.63
C ILE A 533 -10.91 28.66 -25.18
N VAL A 534 -11.73 29.72 -25.17
CA VAL A 534 -11.33 31.07 -24.77
C VAL A 534 -11.40 31.22 -23.25
N SER A 535 -12.52 30.85 -22.64
CA SER A 535 -12.68 30.90 -21.19
C SER A 535 -11.89 29.81 -20.49
N ALA A 536 -11.85 28.60 -21.05
CA ALA A 536 -11.14 27.45 -20.49
C ALA A 536 -9.61 27.64 -20.38
N ALA A 537 -9.05 28.59 -21.12
CA ALA A 537 -7.64 28.97 -20.97
C ALA A 537 -7.33 29.61 -19.60
N ASN A 538 -8.31 30.25 -18.97
CA ASN A 538 -8.18 30.85 -17.64
C ASN A 538 -8.96 30.09 -16.57
N GLU A 539 -10.08 29.47 -16.94
CA GLU A 539 -11.01 28.76 -16.05
C GLU A 539 -11.42 27.42 -16.70
N PRO A 540 -10.59 26.37 -16.62
CA PRO A 540 -10.82 25.10 -17.32
C PRO A 540 -11.96 24.25 -16.71
N LEU A 541 -12.47 24.59 -15.53
CA LEU A 541 -13.50 23.86 -14.81
C LEU A 541 -14.86 24.57 -14.86
N SER A 542 -15.91 23.85 -15.22
CA SER A 542 -17.28 24.39 -15.33
C SER A 542 -17.86 24.84 -13.99
N CYS A 543 -17.36 24.32 -12.86
CA CYS A 543 -17.82 24.66 -11.52
C CYS A 543 -17.37 26.05 -11.03
N GLY A 544 -16.43 26.71 -11.74
CA GLY A 544 -15.88 28.00 -11.36
C GLY A 544 -14.89 27.99 -10.18
N ARG A 545 -14.50 26.82 -9.67
CA ARG A 545 -13.47 26.67 -8.63
C ARG A 545 -12.08 26.45 -9.23
N GLY A 546 -11.06 26.80 -8.45
CA GLY A 546 -9.67 26.58 -8.86
C GLY A 546 -9.31 25.10 -8.79
N ALA A 547 -8.65 24.57 -9.83
CA ALA A 547 -8.15 23.19 -9.81
C ALA A 547 -7.12 22.96 -8.67
N SER A 548 -6.45 24.01 -8.21
CA SER A 548 -5.55 23.98 -7.04
C SER A 548 -6.24 23.61 -5.72
N GLU A 549 -7.57 23.63 -5.68
CA GLU A 549 -8.38 23.22 -4.53
C GLU A 549 -8.58 21.70 -4.44
N TYR A 550 -8.31 20.94 -5.50
CA TYR A 550 -8.40 19.47 -5.48
C TYR A 550 -7.46 18.87 -4.42
N ARG A 551 -7.94 17.83 -3.73
CA ARG A 551 -7.21 17.12 -2.68
C ARG A 551 -7.28 15.61 -2.90
N PRO A 552 -6.24 14.99 -3.50
CA PRO A 552 -6.30 13.59 -3.93
C PRO A 552 -6.34 12.58 -2.78
N TYR A 553 -5.95 12.96 -1.56
CA TYR A 553 -5.85 12.07 -0.40
C TYR A 553 -6.93 12.33 0.67
N LEU A 554 -7.94 13.16 0.38
CA LEU A 554 -9.11 13.23 1.27
C LEU A 554 -9.99 11.98 1.10
N PRO A 555 -10.60 11.50 2.20
CA PRO A 555 -11.53 10.39 2.18
C PRO A 555 -12.68 10.60 1.19
N ARG A 556 -13.02 9.57 0.43
CA ARG A 556 -14.12 9.58 -0.55
C ARG A 556 -14.76 8.20 -0.70
N ALA A 557 -15.97 8.15 -1.25
CA ALA A 557 -16.70 6.93 -1.51
C ALA A 557 -16.01 6.00 -2.52
N ARG A 558 -15.14 6.54 -3.35
CA ARG A 558 -14.49 5.81 -4.42
C ARG A 558 -13.09 5.36 -4.04
N TRP A 559 -12.84 4.06 -4.15
CA TRP A 559 -11.52 3.47 -3.95
C TRP A 559 -10.75 3.27 -5.24
N ILE A 560 -11.27 3.73 -6.38
CA ILE A 560 -10.68 3.56 -7.70
C ILE A 560 -10.54 4.94 -8.37
N ARG A 561 -9.34 5.34 -8.78
CA ARG A 561 -9.12 6.56 -9.55
C ARG A 561 -9.84 6.46 -10.89
N ASP A 562 -10.63 7.48 -11.24
CA ASP A 562 -11.05 7.66 -12.63
C ASP A 562 -9.97 8.40 -13.45
N ALA A 563 -10.22 8.71 -14.72
CA ALA A 563 -9.22 9.38 -15.55
C ALA A 563 -9.03 10.85 -15.15
N ASN A 564 -10.07 11.51 -14.65
CA ASN A 564 -9.97 12.87 -14.10
C ASN A 564 -9.09 12.87 -12.85
N ASP A 565 -9.32 11.95 -11.91
CA ASP A 565 -8.51 11.78 -10.71
C ASP A 565 -7.03 11.57 -11.07
N SER A 566 -6.75 10.64 -12.00
CA SER A 566 -5.40 10.31 -12.46
C SER A 566 -4.67 11.53 -13.05
N TYR A 567 -5.36 12.32 -13.88
CA TYR A 567 -4.83 13.55 -14.43
C TYR A 567 -4.53 14.58 -13.33
N PHE A 568 -5.44 14.75 -12.37
CA PHE A 568 -5.30 15.72 -11.29
C PHE A 568 -4.27 15.32 -10.23
N SER A 569 -4.00 14.01 -10.05
CA SER A 569 -3.03 13.53 -9.06
C SER A 569 -1.61 13.39 -9.62
N ALA A 570 -1.46 12.91 -10.86
CA ALA A 570 -0.17 12.50 -11.41
C ALA A 570 0.21 13.26 -12.68
N MET A 571 -0.70 13.36 -13.65
CA MET A 571 -0.46 14.01 -14.95
C MET A 571 0.81 13.48 -15.65
N THR A 572 1.06 12.17 -15.59
CA THR A 572 2.34 11.52 -15.91
C THR A 572 2.64 11.43 -17.40
N TYR A 573 3.89 11.70 -17.81
CA TYR A 573 4.35 11.52 -19.21
C TYR A 573 4.81 10.10 -19.51
N PRO A 574 4.33 9.45 -20.59
CA PRO A 574 4.50 8.03 -20.86
C PRO A 574 5.86 7.72 -21.51
N GLN A 575 6.97 8.03 -20.84
CA GLN A 575 8.32 7.85 -21.40
C GLN A 575 8.67 6.38 -21.66
N GLY A 576 7.98 5.45 -21.01
CA GLY A 576 8.13 4.01 -21.22
C GLY A 576 7.55 3.46 -22.53
N LEU A 577 6.77 4.23 -23.28
CA LEU A 577 6.17 3.76 -24.54
C LEU A 577 7.19 3.70 -25.69
N PRO A 578 6.97 2.82 -26.70
CA PRO A 578 7.77 2.80 -27.92
C PRO A 578 7.84 4.15 -28.62
N ALA A 579 8.95 4.45 -29.29
CA ALA A 579 9.14 5.70 -30.03
C ALA A 579 8.02 5.98 -31.05
N ALA A 580 7.43 4.94 -31.65
CA ALA A 580 6.29 5.05 -32.57
C ALA A 580 4.98 5.51 -31.89
N MET A 581 4.90 5.43 -30.56
CA MET A 581 3.76 5.84 -29.73
C MET A 581 4.12 7.04 -28.82
N GLN A 582 5.33 7.60 -28.95
CA GLN A 582 5.72 8.77 -28.18
C GLN A 582 5.04 10.01 -28.76
N PRO A 583 4.43 10.85 -27.92
CA PRO A 583 3.88 12.12 -28.38
C PRO A 583 4.95 13.04 -28.99
N SER A 584 4.55 13.84 -29.98
CA SER A 584 5.47 14.74 -30.68
C SER A 584 5.93 15.92 -29.82
N ASP A 585 5.04 16.43 -28.96
CA ASP A 585 5.29 17.47 -27.96
C ASP A 585 4.32 17.37 -26.77
N ILE A 586 4.46 18.28 -25.80
CA ILE A 586 3.63 18.32 -24.57
C ILE A 586 2.20 18.85 -24.78
N HIS A 587 1.77 19.16 -26.00
CA HIS A 587 0.40 19.53 -26.38
C HIS A 587 -0.25 18.51 -27.32
N ASP A 588 0.47 17.47 -27.74
CA ASP A 588 0.02 16.46 -28.68
C ASP A 588 -1.25 15.72 -28.18
N ALA A 589 -2.12 15.30 -29.11
CA ALA A 589 -3.36 14.61 -28.78
C ALA A 589 -3.11 13.26 -28.09
N SER A 590 -2.11 12.51 -28.55
CA SER A 590 -1.69 11.26 -27.91
C SER A 590 -1.20 11.52 -26.48
N TRP A 591 -0.56 12.66 -26.25
CA TRP A 591 -0.14 13.06 -24.92
C TRP A 591 -1.32 13.33 -23.99
N GLY A 592 -2.33 14.07 -24.46
CA GLY A 592 -3.57 14.29 -23.70
C GLY A 592 -4.23 12.97 -23.26
N VAL A 593 -4.40 12.03 -24.19
CA VAL A 593 -4.91 10.66 -23.91
C VAL A 593 -4.07 9.96 -22.84
N LEU A 594 -2.75 9.92 -23.03
CA LEU A 594 -1.86 9.15 -22.18
C LEU A 594 -1.74 9.78 -20.78
N SER A 595 -1.70 11.11 -20.67
CA SER A 595 -1.64 11.81 -19.38
C SER A 595 -2.84 11.53 -18.48
N ALA A 596 -4.01 11.29 -19.09
CA ALA A 596 -5.24 10.97 -18.40
C ALA A 596 -5.25 9.55 -17.81
N VAL A 597 -4.60 8.58 -18.46
CA VAL A 597 -4.66 7.16 -18.06
C VAL A 597 -3.39 6.62 -17.41
N TYR A 598 -2.22 7.05 -17.89
CA TYR A 598 -0.90 6.51 -17.54
C TYR A 598 -0.43 6.92 -16.13
N GLY A 599 -1.13 7.86 -15.50
CA GLY A 599 -0.92 8.27 -14.11
C GLY A 599 -1.63 7.40 -13.07
N GLY A 600 -2.41 6.40 -13.50
CA GLY A 600 -3.12 5.46 -12.63
C GLY A 600 -4.64 5.50 -12.73
N ALA A 601 -5.22 5.82 -13.89
CA ALA A 601 -6.65 5.63 -14.08
C ALA A 601 -7.02 4.16 -13.88
N VAL A 602 -8.18 3.90 -13.26
CA VAL A 602 -8.70 2.58 -12.91
C VAL A 602 -7.84 1.83 -11.85
N HIS A 603 -6.89 2.51 -11.20
CA HIS A 603 -6.11 1.96 -10.09
C HIS A 603 -6.71 2.32 -8.73
N PRO A 604 -6.45 1.54 -7.67
CA PRO A 604 -6.89 1.88 -6.33
C PRO A 604 -6.39 3.25 -5.86
N THR A 605 -7.20 3.97 -5.09
CA THR A 605 -6.75 5.15 -4.34
C THR A 605 -5.93 4.73 -3.13
N ALA A 606 -5.40 5.70 -2.39
CA ALA A 606 -4.76 5.47 -1.09
C ALA A 606 -5.64 4.69 -0.12
N GLU A 607 -6.95 4.98 -0.10
CA GLU A 607 -7.95 4.24 0.69
C GLU A 607 -8.14 2.81 0.15
N GLY A 608 -8.24 2.65 -1.17
CA GLY A 608 -8.31 1.32 -1.78
C GLY A 608 -7.11 0.43 -1.42
N HIS A 609 -5.89 0.97 -1.50
CA HIS A 609 -4.69 0.25 -1.05
C HIS A 609 -4.65 0.01 0.45
N ALA A 610 -5.17 0.93 1.27
CA ALA A 610 -5.28 0.73 2.72
C ALA A 610 -6.28 -0.40 3.06
N ALA A 611 -7.41 -0.49 2.34
CA ALA A 611 -8.35 -1.60 2.46
C ALA A 611 -7.76 -2.95 2.02
N MET A 612 -6.97 -2.96 0.93
CA MET A 612 -6.20 -4.15 0.53
C MET A 612 -5.17 -4.55 1.58
N ALA A 613 -4.51 -3.57 2.22
CA ALA A 613 -3.56 -3.83 3.30
C ALA A 613 -4.25 -4.35 4.57
N ASP A 614 -5.45 -3.86 4.91
CA ASP A 614 -6.27 -4.40 6.00
C ASP A 614 -6.60 -5.88 5.78
N ALA A 615 -6.79 -6.31 4.52
CA ALA A 615 -6.97 -7.71 4.17
C ALA A 615 -5.66 -8.53 4.20
N ALA A 616 -4.53 -7.95 3.78
CA ALA A 616 -3.25 -8.65 3.70
C ALA A 616 -2.52 -8.78 5.05
N PHE A 617 -2.72 -7.82 5.96
CA PHE A 617 -2.06 -7.76 7.26
C PHE A 617 -2.30 -9.03 8.13
N PRO A 618 -3.54 -9.52 8.32
CA PRO A 618 -3.77 -10.72 9.13
C PRO A 618 -3.06 -11.96 8.58
N ALA A 619 -3.09 -12.16 7.26
CA ALA A 619 -2.39 -13.26 6.61
C ALA A 619 -0.86 -13.14 6.80
N ALA A 620 -0.31 -11.93 6.72
CA ALA A 620 1.12 -11.71 6.94
C ALA A 620 1.53 -11.98 8.39
N ALA A 621 0.72 -11.57 9.36
CA ALA A 621 0.93 -11.87 10.78
C ALA A 621 0.87 -13.38 11.08
N GLU A 622 -0.09 -14.08 10.49
CA GLU A 622 -0.26 -15.53 10.64
C GLU A 622 0.91 -16.31 10.04
N VAL A 623 1.27 -16.03 8.78
CA VAL A 623 2.38 -16.68 8.08
C VAL A 623 3.72 -16.45 8.78
N LEU A 624 3.91 -15.23 9.31
CA LEU A 624 5.09 -14.91 10.11
C LEU A 624 4.96 -15.41 11.56
N ASN A 625 3.83 -15.98 11.99
CA ASN A 625 3.61 -16.44 13.35
C ASN A 625 3.97 -15.35 14.40
N LEU A 626 3.44 -14.14 14.22
CA LEU A 626 3.73 -12.98 15.07
C LEU A 626 2.80 -12.87 16.29
N ASP A 627 1.62 -13.50 16.24
CA ASP A 627 0.67 -13.53 17.37
C ASP A 627 0.96 -14.64 18.39
N ALA A 628 1.95 -15.49 18.12
CA ALA A 628 2.37 -16.51 19.08
C ALA A 628 2.92 -15.84 20.35
N ALA A 629 2.52 -16.34 21.52
CA ALA A 629 3.01 -15.85 22.80
C ALA A 629 4.54 -15.95 22.86
N GLU A 630 5.20 -14.83 23.17
CA GLU A 630 6.63 -14.85 23.43
C GLU A 630 6.91 -15.64 24.72
N PRO A 631 7.99 -16.45 24.75
CA PRO A 631 8.35 -17.19 25.94
C PRO A 631 8.67 -16.22 27.10
N SER A 632 7.80 -16.19 28.11
CA SER A 632 7.99 -15.39 29.32
C SER A 632 9.08 -16.02 30.20
N ILE A 633 10.16 -15.28 30.47
CA ILE A 633 11.11 -15.64 31.53
C ILE A 633 10.68 -14.93 32.81
N SER A 634 10.17 -15.68 33.81
CA SER A 634 9.88 -15.13 35.14
C SER A 634 11.06 -15.31 36.09
N SER A 635 11.36 -14.26 36.85
CA SER A 635 12.42 -14.16 37.88
C SER A 635 12.30 -15.17 39.02
N GLN A 636 13.44 -15.69 39.52
CA GLN A 636 13.57 -16.20 40.88
C GLN A 636 14.21 -15.15 41.80
N PRO A 637 13.84 -15.07 43.09
CA PRO A 637 14.53 -14.23 44.06
C PRO A 637 15.99 -14.68 44.21
N LEU A 638 16.94 -13.74 44.20
CA LEU A 638 18.32 -14.02 44.59
C LEU A 638 18.34 -14.51 46.05
N PRO A 639 19.04 -15.61 46.37
CA PRO A 639 19.22 -16.03 47.75
C PRO A 639 19.96 -14.95 48.53
N PRO A 640 19.61 -14.71 49.81
CA PRO A 640 20.28 -13.72 50.64
C PRO A 640 21.77 -14.07 50.74
N ALA A 641 22.63 -13.07 50.55
CA ALA A 641 24.07 -13.21 50.69
C ALA A 641 24.39 -13.64 52.14
N GLY A 642 24.77 -14.91 52.34
CA GLY A 642 25.19 -15.42 53.65
C GLY A 642 24.85 -16.87 54.00
N ALA A 643 24.20 -17.66 53.14
CA ALA A 643 23.95 -19.08 53.45
C ALA A 643 25.21 -19.93 53.19
N VAL A 644 26.05 -20.06 54.22
CA VAL A 644 27.08 -21.09 54.31
C VAL A 644 26.37 -22.45 54.26
N ARG A 645 26.75 -23.31 53.30
CA ARG A 645 26.33 -24.72 53.30
C ARG A 645 27.05 -25.43 54.45
N GLU A 646 26.29 -25.87 55.45
CA GLU A 646 26.71 -26.95 56.36
C GLU A 646 26.76 -28.30 55.63
#